data_AF-A0A957BYW5-F1
#
_entry.id   AF-A0A957BYW5-F1
#
_cell.length_a   1.000
_cell.length_b   1.000
_cell.length_c   1.000
_cell.angle_alpha   90.00
_cell.angle_beta   90.00
_cell.angle_gamma   90.00
#
_symmetry.space_group_name_H-M   'P 1'
#
loop_
_entity.id
_entity.type
_entity.pdbx_description
1 polymer ?
#
loop_
_entity_poly.entity_id
_entity_poly.type
_entity_poly.pdbx_seq_one_letter_code
_entity_poly.pdbx_strand_id
1 'polypeptide(L)'
;WDTATGQLLTEITPDGALRVEGPLYWSPDDTLLSFNTQVRAPREVRRSENDTTNLPWVWDVASELRLRRTILPGARAIPFFDYRNGFIYGANNKAVVGLPERLQILDITPTGVNVIAEIPANRFEPDPVTVWTSWQDSHMYIRPDDGSSSIVQLDTETGNLLYLPIGFDRGGYSLASLSELQFSPQTRMIGNPTETREVPVIAALLGDNYRDQFAYHPLTITLVDVLEPSTPTAFGDNDIALLLYIADETRGTGRIELITQAWDGSQWALSPLGDELIIRRSSGTGRIERYSLMTGELLSTYEPALPDFNGDDLLAFDGTGEVILSDFQRFDVQTGAVLYEDLQYNDGYERFFFNDDSQTIITITGNRWWEWDIASGNVIRRETYQPYGEPLANSADGERFLSQIDETTYEVYEIGQEDRTRITVQRFPELTLRQILPSPDWEHYLAIYDTNPSGQHGSGGEILVYSLTGDILLHAAGDDLPPTSGREYGWLDNETIYISAEAGRSGVPERIYGIDYDDSGVPACLVDAFPETYTRWITIWERFNARLNPERLHRLSRDLCALLPQDEAAVDAYLFPTVTPTRLPVTATPAVIAGVPACITERFPSEAQEYAAIWRNLTEGLTEEEIAELEILTCENLTGSSAPRQEIAVEEEGSSLTVMTINIHTGTREEGPYLPEREELPQPNLELVIDAFRLQFGLRPSGKLSPDQQYFAGYT
;
A
#
# COMPACT_ATOMS: atom_id res chain seq x y z
N TRP A 1 -2.81 -6.61 -40.52
CA TRP A 1 -1.97 -7.80 -40.77
C TRP A 1 -2.91 -9.00 -40.83
N ASP A 2 -2.59 -10.00 -41.64
CA ASP A 2 -3.27 -11.28 -41.60
C ASP A 2 -2.85 -12.02 -40.32
N THR A 3 -3.79 -12.33 -39.45
CA THR A 3 -3.51 -12.89 -38.11
C THR A 3 -3.07 -14.35 -38.16
N ALA A 4 -3.39 -15.09 -39.23
CA ALA A 4 -2.99 -16.49 -39.39
C ALA A 4 -1.57 -16.63 -39.94
N THR A 5 -1.18 -15.74 -40.85
CA THR A 5 0.09 -15.82 -41.58
C THR A 5 1.12 -14.79 -41.11
N GLY A 6 0.69 -13.76 -40.38
CA GLY A 6 1.53 -12.62 -40.02
C GLY A 6 1.94 -11.79 -41.24
N GLN A 7 1.21 -11.86 -42.35
CA GLN A 7 1.50 -11.07 -43.56
C GLN A 7 0.89 -9.67 -43.47
N LEU A 8 1.65 -8.63 -43.83
CA LEU A 8 1.07 -7.29 -44.04
C LEU A 8 0.19 -7.30 -45.29
N LEU A 9 -1.12 -7.13 -45.11
CA LEU A 9 -2.09 -7.12 -46.21
C LEU A 9 -2.22 -5.74 -46.87
N THR A 10 -2.29 -4.69 -46.07
CA THR A 10 -2.44 -3.31 -46.52
C THR A 10 -1.97 -2.34 -45.44
N GLU A 11 -1.64 -1.12 -45.84
CA GLU A 11 -1.19 -0.02 -44.98
C GLU A 11 -1.83 1.29 -45.47
N ILE A 12 -2.07 2.22 -44.56
CA ILE A 12 -2.49 3.59 -44.87
C ILE A 12 -1.55 4.58 -44.19
N THR A 13 -1.19 5.64 -44.92
CA THR A 13 -0.46 6.79 -44.37
C THR A 13 -1.37 8.02 -44.52
N PRO A 14 -2.11 8.40 -43.47
CA PRO A 14 -3.06 9.50 -43.55
C PRO A 14 -2.34 10.83 -43.82
N ASP A 15 -2.82 11.60 -44.79
CA ASP A 15 -2.18 12.84 -45.21
C ASP A 15 -2.14 13.86 -44.06
N GLY A 16 -0.94 14.37 -43.75
CA GLY A 16 -0.74 15.39 -42.72
C GLY A 16 -0.77 14.89 -41.27
N ALA A 17 -0.94 13.59 -41.05
CA ALA A 17 -0.84 12.98 -39.72
C ALA A 17 0.58 13.05 -39.18
N LEU A 18 0.72 13.54 -37.94
CA LEU A 18 1.95 13.48 -37.14
C LEU A 18 2.08 12.14 -36.43
N ARG A 19 0.95 11.59 -35.96
CA ARG A 19 0.82 10.24 -35.39
C ARG A 19 -0.61 9.73 -35.55
N VAL A 20 -0.77 8.40 -35.54
CA VAL A 20 -2.07 7.72 -35.38
C VAL A 20 -2.29 7.49 -33.89
N GLU A 21 -3.50 7.77 -33.42
CA GLU A 21 -3.92 7.54 -32.04
C GLU A 21 -5.02 6.49 -32.01
N GLY A 22 -4.91 5.55 -31.07
CA GLY A 22 -6.01 4.65 -30.74
C GLY A 22 -7.09 5.32 -29.90
N PRO A 23 -8.17 4.60 -29.58
CA PRO A 23 -8.45 3.22 -30.01
C PRO A 23 -8.82 3.12 -31.50
N LEU A 24 -8.60 1.94 -32.07
CA LEU A 24 -9.03 1.57 -33.42
C LEU A 24 -10.43 0.97 -33.33
N TYR A 25 -11.35 1.42 -34.18
CA TYR A 25 -12.74 0.93 -34.19
C TYR A 25 -13.04 0.25 -35.52
N TRP A 26 -13.46 -1.01 -35.47
CA TRP A 26 -13.97 -1.72 -36.64
C TRP A 26 -15.48 -1.57 -36.74
N SER A 27 -15.99 -1.48 -37.97
CA SER A 27 -17.40 -1.73 -38.20
C SER A 27 -17.73 -3.20 -37.86
N PRO A 28 -18.96 -3.54 -37.44
CA PRO A 28 -19.32 -4.92 -37.10
C PRO A 28 -19.12 -5.96 -38.21
N ASP A 29 -18.99 -5.51 -39.46
CA ASP A 29 -18.72 -6.35 -40.63
C ASP A 29 -17.22 -6.40 -41.02
N ASP A 30 -16.33 -5.84 -40.19
CA ASP A 30 -14.88 -5.71 -40.40
C ASP A 30 -14.47 -5.04 -41.72
N THR A 31 -15.38 -4.31 -42.37
CA THR A 31 -15.07 -3.71 -43.68
C THR A 31 -14.51 -2.30 -43.58
N LEU A 32 -14.75 -1.61 -42.46
CA LEU A 32 -14.28 -0.26 -42.20
C LEU A 32 -13.50 -0.19 -40.90
N LEU A 33 -12.48 0.66 -40.90
CA LEU A 33 -11.71 1.00 -39.72
C LEU A 33 -11.78 2.50 -39.47
N SER A 34 -12.22 2.90 -38.28
CA SER A 34 -12.09 4.27 -37.78
C SER A 34 -10.91 4.38 -36.81
N PHE A 35 -10.18 5.48 -36.94
CA PHE A 35 -9.03 5.79 -36.10
C PHE A 35 -8.80 7.29 -36.05
N ASN A 36 -8.10 7.76 -35.02
CA ASN A 36 -7.76 9.16 -34.90
C ASN A 36 -6.34 9.42 -35.39
N THR A 37 -6.11 10.62 -35.92
CA THR A 37 -4.77 11.10 -36.23
C THR A 37 -4.54 12.42 -35.53
N GLN A 38 -3.35 12.59 -34.97
CA GLN A 38 -2.93 13.90 -34.51
C GLN A 38 -2.38 14.67 -35.70
N VAL A 39 -3.03 15.76 -36.07
CA VAL A 39 -2.58 16.67 -37.14
C VAL A 39 -2.24 18.03 -36.55
N ARG A 40 -1.55 18.89 -37.32
CA ARG A 40 -1.38 20.29 -36.91
C ARG A 40 -2.73 20.98 -36.87
N ALA A 41 -3.00 21.73 -35.81
CA ALA A 41 -4.23 22.49 -35.68
C ALA A 41 -4.38 23.49 -36.86
N PRO A 42 -5.57 23.63 -37.46
CA PRO A 42 -5.83 24.62 -38.49
C PRO A 42 -5.43 26.03 -38.05
N ARG A 43 -5.02 26.87 -39.00
CA ARG A 43 -4.49 28.21 -38.71
C ARG A 43 -5.51 29.08 -37.96
N GLU A 44 -6.78 28.80 -38.14
CA GLU A 44 -7.93 29.49 -37.57
C GLU A 44 -8.10 29.22 -36.07
N VAL A 45 -7.67 28.05 -35.60
CA VAL A 45 -7.83 27.62 -34.19
C VAL A 45 -6.52 27.52 -33.43
N ARG A 46 -5.37 27.53 -34.10
CA ARG A 46 -4.04 27.43 -33.47
C ARG A 46 -3.60 28.75 -32.83
N ARG A 47 -3.17 28.69 -31.57
CA ARG A 47 -2.49 29.76 -30.82
C ARG A 47 -0.96 29.65 -30.96
N SER A 48 -0.46 28.44 -31.19
CA SER A 48 0.96 28.13 -31.40
C SER A 48 1.15 27.23 -32.63
N GLU A 49 2.35 27.26 -33.23
CA GLU A 49 2.73 26.35 -34.34
C GLU A 49 2.81 24.88 -33.92
N ASN A 50 2.90 24.63 -32.61
CA ASN A 50 2.93 23.30 -32.01
C ASN A 50 1.53 22.82 -31.58
N ASP A 51 0.48 23.64 -31.74
CA ASP A 51 -0.86 23.19 -31.41
C ASP A 51 -1.28 22.10 -32.39
N THR A 52 -1.76 20.99 -31.83
CA THR A 52 -2.27 19.85 -32.57
C THR A 52 -3.77 19.74 -32.40
N THR A 53 -4.40 19.01 -33.30
CA THR A 53 -5.80 18.59 -33.18
C THR A 53 -5.91 17.13 -33.55
N ASN A 54 -6.89 16.46 -32.98
CA ASN A 54 -7.26 15.12 -33.42
C ASN A 54 -8.21 15.24 -34.62
N LEU A 55 -7.94 14.43 -35.64
CA LEU A 55 -8.69 14.34 -36.87
C LEU A 55 -9.12 12.87 -37.06
N PRO A 56 -10.41 12.55 -36.90
CA PRO A 56 -10.91 11.20 -37.12
C PRO A 56 -10.88 10.83 -38.60
N TRP A 57 -10.59 9.57 -38.87
CA TRP A 57 -10.60 8.96 -40.20
C TRP A 57 -11.56 7.78 -40.23
N VAL A 58 -12.11 7.52 -41.41
CA VAL A 58 -12.71 6.23 -41.74
C VAL A 58 -12.00 5.69 -42.97
N TRP A 59 -11.54 4.46 -42.88
CA TRP A 59 -10.86 3.72 -43.93
C TRP A 59 -11.68 2.52 -44.36
N ASP A 60 -12.00 2.46 -45.65
CA ASP A 60 -12.66 1.32 -46.29
C ASP A 60 -11.63 0.24 -46.63
N VAL A 61 -11.32 -0.57 -45.61
CA VAL A 61 -10.33 -1.64 -45.68
C VAL A 61 -10.74 -2.67 -46.74
N ALA A 62 -12.02 -3.02 -46.84
CA ALA A 62 -12.51 -3.96 -47.84
C ALA A 62 -12.29 -3.45 -49.28
N SER A 63 -12.48 -2.16 -49.53
CA SER A 63 -12.16 -1.53 -50.82
C SER A 63 -10.66 -1.46 -51.09
N GLU A 64 -9.83 -1.22 -50.07
CA GLU A 64 -8.38 -1.22 -50.20
C GLU A 64 -7.84 -2.61 -50.59
N LEU A 65 -8.38 -3.64 -49.94
CA LEU A 65 -8.14 -5.05 -50.26
C LEU A 65 -8.81 -5.51 -51.57
N ARG A 66 -9.50 -4.61 -52.27
CA ARG A 66 -10.21 -4.86 -53.55
C ARG A 66 -11.30 -5.93 -53.46
N LEU A 67 -11.88 -6.11 -52.27
CA LEU A 67 -13.01 -7.02 -52.03
C LEU A 67 -14.32 -6.42 -52.56
N ARG A 68 -14.45 -5.09 -52.47
CA ARG A 68 -15.60 -4.34 -53.01
C ARG A 68 -15.20 -2.96 -53.54
N ARG A 69 -16.15 -2.23 -54.11
CA ARG A 69 -15.97 -0.79 -54.40
C ARG A 69 -16.10 0.01 -53.10
N THR A 70 -15.42 1.17 -53.05
CA THR A 70 -15.54 2.07 -51.90
C THR A 70 -16.98 2.52 -51.72
N ILE A 71 -17.44 2.50 -50.47
CA ILE A 71 -18.70 3.13 -50.06
C ILE A 71 -18.50 4.57 -49.61
N LEU A 72 -17.24 4.97 -49.37
CA LEU A 72 -16.91 6.31 -48.94
C LEU A 72 -16.95 7.28 -50.14
N PRO A 73 -17.40 8.53 -49.96
CA PRO A 73 -17.44 9.54 -51.00
C PRO A 73 -16.05 9.83 -51.60
N GLY A 74 -15.82 9.40 -52.83
CA GLY A 74 -14.67 9.84 -53.65
C GLY A 74 -13.28 9.33 -53.24
N ALA A 75 -13.13 8.61 -52.13
CA ALA A 75 -11.85 8.07 -51.67
C ALA A 75 -12.02 6.72 -50.97
N ARG A 76 -10.91 6.05 -50.66
CA ARG A 76 -10.89 4.81 -49.85
C ARG A 76 -10.67 5.08 -48.38
N ALA A 77 -10.19 6.27 -48.03
CA ALA A 77 -10.19 6.77 -46.67
C ALA A 77 -10.52 8.26 -46.73
N ILE A 78 -11.35 8.73 -45.79
CA ILE A 78 -11.71 10.14 -45.69
C ILE A 78 -11.48 10.63 -44.26
N PRO A 79 -10.88 11.83 -44.09
CA PRO A 79 -10.89 12.52 -42.82
C PRO A 79 -12.27 13.16 -42.58
N PHE A 80 -12.73 13.12 -41.35
CA PHE A 80 -13.90 13.86 -40.89
C PHE A 80 -13.41 15.11 -40.16
N PHE A 81 -13.67 16.27 -40.74
CA PHE A 81 -13.03 17.54 -40.36
C PHE A 81 -13.53 18.17 -39.05
N ASP A 82 -14.56 17.59 -38.44
CA ASP A 82 -15.26 18.25 -37.34
C ASP A 82 -15.71 17.19 -36.33
N TYR A 83 -15.59 17.54 -35.05
CA TYR A 83 -16.00 16.80 -33.84
C TYR A 83 -14.99 15.82 -33.24
N ARG A 84 -14.32 16.35 -32.21
CA ARG A 84 -13.22 15.74 -31.48
C ARG A 84 -13.62 14.57 -30.59
N ASN A 85 -14.89 14.24 -30.42
CA ASN A 85 -15.36 13.09 -29.63
C ASN A 85 -16.74 12.62 -30.13
N GLY A 86 -16.80 11.43 -30.73
CA GLY A 86 -18.07 10.73 -30.98
C GLY A 86 -18.47 10.48 -32.43
N PHE A 87 -17.55 10.06 -33.29
CA PHE A 87 -17.90 9.41 -34.56
C PHE A 87 -17.89 7.90 -34.36
N ILE A 88 -19.03 7.24 -34.52
CA ILE A 88 -19.19 5.80 -34.27
C ILE A 88 -19.89 5.19 -35.48
N TYR A 89 -19.24 4.22 -36.11
CA TYR A 89 -19.77 3.57 -37.29
C TYR A 89 -20.56 2.32 -36.91
N GLY A 90 -21.78 2.20 -37.43
CA GLY A 90 -22.62 1.01 -37.28
C GLY A 90 -22.73 0.20 -38.57
N ALA A 91 -23.58 -0.82 -38.54
CA ALA A 91 -23.93 -1.56 -39.75
C ALA A 91 -24.65 -0.68 -40.80
N ASN A 92 -24.78 -1.19 -42.02
CA ASN A 92 -25.59 -0.60 -43.10
C ASN A 92 -25.25 0.87 -43.43
N ASN A 93 -23.97 1.19 -43.33
CA ASN A 93 -23.38 2.50 -43.58
C ASN A 93 -23.93 3.65 -42.74
N LYS A 94 -24.42 3.34 -41.55
CA LYS A 94 -24.89 4.35 -40.60
C LYS A 94 -23.77 4.75 -39.66
N ALA A 95 -23.75 6.01 -39.26
CA ALA A 95 -22.85 6.49 -38.23
C ALA A 95 -23.58 7.41 -37.27
N VAL A 96 -23.20 7.34 -36.00
CA VAL A 96 -23.61 8.30 -34.97
C VAL A 96 -22.50 9.32 -34.85
N VAL A 97 -22.85 10.59 -34.98
CA VAL A 97 -21.90 11.70 -34.87
C VAL A 97 -22.31 12.65 -33.77
N GLY A 98 -21.32 12.98 -32.97
CA GLY A 98 -21.45 13.84 -31.83
C GLY A 98 -21.32 15.33 -32.12
N LEU A 99 -22.36 16.11 -31.85
CA LEU A 99 -22.33 17.57 -31.91
C LEU A 99 -22.63 18.19 -30.54
N PRO A 100 -22.25 19.46 -30.30
CA PRO A 100 -22.78 20.22 -29.19
C PRO A 100 -24.32 20.19 -29.21
N GLU A 101 -24.92 19.82 -28.08
CA GLU A 101 -26.37 19.76 -27.86
C GLU A 101 -27.17 18.73 -28.68
N ARG A 102 -26.53 17.92 -29.54
CA ARG A 102 -27.23 16.89 -30.34
C ARG A 102 -26.33 15.77 -30.85
N LEU A 103 -26.92 14.63 -31.16
CA LEU A 103 -26.30 13.57 -31.95
C LEU A 103 -26.95 13.54 -33.33
N GLN A 104 -26.16 13.37 -34.38
CA GLN A 104 -26.65 13.19 -35.75
C GLN A 104 -26.48 11.75 -36.17
N ILE A 105 -27.50 11.21 -36.84
CA ILE A 105 -27.41 9.93 -37.52
C ILE A 105 -27.11 10.21 -38.98
N LEU A 106 -25.98 9.71 -39.44
CA LEU A 106 -25.50 9.89 -40.80
C LEU A 106 -25.75 8.61 -41.61
N ASP A 107 -26.10 8.79 -42.87
CA ASP A 107 -26.11 7.75 -43.90
C ASP A 107 -24.98 8.04 -44.89
N ILE A 108 -23.98 7.15 -44.92
CA ILE A 108 -22.76 7.32 -45.70
C ILE A 108 -22.91 6.54 -47.01
N THR A 109 -22.93 7.29 -48.11
CA THR A 109 -23.12 6.74 -49.45
C THR A 109 -21.95 7.10 -50.36
N PRO A 110 -21.75 6.39 -51.48
CA PRO A 110 -20.73 6.77 -52.47
C PRO A 110 -20.90 8.20 -53.01
N THR A 111 -22.10 8.76 -52.94
CA THR A 111 -22.45 10.10 -53.42
C THR A 111 -22.29 11.20 -52.38
N GLY A 112 -22.15 10.86 -51.09
CA GLY A 112 -22.06 11.84 -50.02
C GLY A 112 -22.51 11.30 -48.67
N VAL A 113 -22.49 12.18 -47.66
CA VAL A 113 -22.91 11.91 -46.28
C VAL A 113 -24.19 12.69 -46.01
N ASN A 114 -25.29 12.01 -45.68
CA ASN A 114 -26.60 12.62 -45.44
C ASN A 114 -26.97 12.51 -43.96
N VAL A 115 -27.48 13.58 -43.36
CA VAL A 115 -28.09 13.50 -42.02
C VAL A 115 -29.51 12.97 -42.17
N ILE A 116 -29.80 11.80 -41.58
CA ILE A 116 -31.12 11.15 -41.68
C ILE A 116 -31.97 11.35 -40.43
N ALA A 117 -31.33 11.61 -39.28
CA ALA A 117 -32.02 11.91 -38.03
C ALA A 117 -31.12 12.73 -37.08
N GLU A 118 -31.75 13.40 -36.12
CA GLU A 118 -31.08 14.08 -35.01
C GLU A 118 -31.70 13.65 -33.68
N ILE A 119 -30.85 13.40 -32.69
CA ILE A 119 -31.22 13.07 -31.32
C ILE A 119 -30.79 14.24 -30.42
N PRO A 120 -31.71 14.91 -29.71
CA PRO A 120 -31.34 15.93 -28.74
C PRO A 120 -30.42 15.36 -27.65
N ALA A 121 -29.40 16.10 -27.22
CA ALA A 121 -28.43 15.70 -26.20
C ALA A 121 -28.06 16.91 -25.32
N ASN A 122 -27.77 16.75 -24.03
CA ASN A 122 -27.25 17.87 -23.21
C ASN A 122 -25.73 17.83 -23.09
N ARG A 123 -25.07 17.56 -24.22
CA ARG A 123 -23.62 17.34 -24.25
C ARG A 123 -22.83 18.54 -24.76
N PHE A 124 -21.64 18.71 -24.20
CA PHE A 124 -20.59 19.57 -24.69
C PHE A 124 -19.69 18.83 -25.69
N GLU A 125 -18.89 19.57 -26.46
CA GLU A 125 -17.94 19.02 -27.45
C GLU A 125 -17.02 17.91 -26.91
N PRO A 126 -16.48 17.97 -25.67
CA PRO A 126 -15.59 16.92 -25.17
C PRO A 126 -16.31 15.70 -24.58
N ASP A 127 -17.63 15.73 -24.38
CA ASP A 127 -18.33 14.64 -23.70
C ASP A 127 -18.27 13.37 -24.57
N PRO A 128 -18.10 12.17 -24.00
CA PRO A 128 -18.16 10.93 -24.78
C PRO A 128 -19.56 10.72 -25.37
N VAL A 129 -19.66 9.95 -26.44
CA VAL A 129 -20.96 9.42 -26.90
C VAL A 129 -21.01 7.98 -26.45
N THR A 130 -22.08 7.59 -25.77
CA THR A 130 -22.26 6.20 -25.37
C THR A 130 -23.15 5.49 -26.39
N VAL A 131 -22.55 4.59 -27.16
CA VAL A 131 -23.24 3.78 -28.16
C VAL A 131 -22.90 2.32 -27.97
N TRP A 132 -23.90 1.48 -28.12
CA TRP A 132 -23.75 0.05 -28.26
C TRP A 132 -24.30 -0.41 -29.60
N THR A 133 -23.76 -1.52 -30.11
CA THR A 133 -24.31 -2.28 -31.23
C THR A 133 -24.97 -3.54 -30.68
N SER A 134 -26.07 -3.97 -31.29
CA SER A 134 -26.60 -5.30 -31.00
C SER A 134 -25.58 -6.36 -31.42
N TRP A 135 -25.47 -7.43 -30.63
CA TRP A 135 -24.57 -8.55 -30.93
C TRP A 135 -24.96 -9.28 -32.23
N GLN A 136 -26.25 -9.54 -32.47
CA GLN A 136 -26.70 -10.43 -33.54
C GLN A 136 -27.47 -9.74 -34.67
N ASP A 137 -27.74 -8.45 -34.56
CA ASP A 137 -28.52 -7.74 -35.55
C ASP A 137 -27.95 -6.38 -35.93
N SER A 138 -28.71 -5.66 -36.74
CA SER A 138 -28.33 -4.36 -37.30
C SER A 138 -28.88 -3.19 -36.50
N HIS A 139 -29.07 -3.33 -35.18
CA HIS A 139 -29.45 -2.22 -34.30
C HIS A 139 -28.25 -1.56 -33.63
N MET A 140 -28.40 -0.27 -33.38
CA MET A 140 -27.54 0.49 -32.47
C MET A 140 -28.39 1.05 -31.34
N TYR A 141 -27.79 1.20 -30.18
CA TYR A 141 -28.42 1.75 -28.98
C TYR A 141 -27.61 2.95 -28.51
N ILE A 142 -28.26 4.09 -28.39
CA ILE A 142 -27.59 5.38 -28.19
C ILE A 142 -28.12 6.00 -26.91
N ARG A 143 -27.21 6.37 -26.00
CA ARG A 143 -27.57 7.16 -24.82
C ARG A 143 -27.39 8.65 -25.14
N PRO A 144 -28.46 9.47 -25.13
CA PRO A 144 -28.39 10.87 -25.52
C PRO A 144 -27.72 11.81 -24.50
N ASP A 145 -27.39 11.34 -23.29
CA ASP A 145 -26.81 12.15 -22.20
C ASP A 145 -27.51 13.50 -21.94
N ASP A 146 -28.82 13.54 -22.17
CA ASP A 146 -29.69 14.70 -21.94
C ASP A 146 -30.28 14.73 -20.51
N GLY A 147 -29.81 13.83 -19.63
CA GLY A 147 -30.39 13.60 -18.30
C GLY A 147 -31.73 12.87 -18.35
N SER A 148 -32.22 12.46 -19.54
CA SER A 148 -33.34 11.55 -19.65
C SER A 148 -32.91 10.14 -19.25
N SER A 149 -33.82 9.40 -18.62
CA SER A 149 -33.68 7.95 -18.50
C SER A 149 -34.25 7.30 -19.74
N SER A 150 -33.63 7.55 -20.88
CA SER A 150 -33.96 6.89 -22.14
C SER A 150 -32.73 6.42 -22.89
N ILE A 151 -32.92 5.37 -23.68
CA ILE A 151 -31.97 4.90 -24.68
C ILE A 151 -32.67 4.89 -26.04
N VAL A 152 -31.97 5.28 -27.10
CA VAL A 152 -32.53 5.33 -28.45
C VAL A 152 -32.08 4.10 -29.23
N GLN A 153 -33.00 3.25 -29.63
CA GLN A 153 -32.74 2.19 -30.60
C GLN A 153 -32.78 2.80 -32.01
N LEU A 154 -31.69 2.63 -32.75
CA LEU A 154 -31.55 2.95 -34.17
C LEU A 154 -31.53 1.64 -34.95
N ASP A 155 -32.53 1.43 -35.80
CA ASP A 155 -32.47 0.41 -36.85
C ASP A 155 -31.57 0.93 -37.97
N THR A 156 -30.39 0.34 -38.14
CA THR A 156 -29.42 0.84 -39.13
C THR A 156 -29.81 0.49 -40.57
N GLU A 157 -30.70 -0.48 -40.79
CA GLU A 157 -31.20 -0.82 -42.12
C GLU A 157 -32.18 0.26 -42.60
N THR A 158 -33.13 0.66 -41.74
CA THR A 158 -34.19 1.61 -42.11
C THR A 158 -33.90 3.06 -41.73
N GLY A 159 -33.01 3.30 -40.77
CA GLY A 159 -32.76 4.61 -40.17
C GLY A 159 -33.81 5.05 -39.15
N ASN A 160 -34.73 4.18 -38.77
CA ASN A 160 -35.79 4.50 -37.80
C ASN A 160 -35.21 4.61 -36.38
N LEU A 161 -35.73 5.58 -35.62
CA LEU A 161 -35.38 5.82 -34.21
C LEU A 161 -36.55 5.50 -33.30
N LEU A 162 -36.29 4.74 -32.24
CA LEU A 162 -37.23 4.44 -31.17
C LEU A 162 -36.65 4.82 -29.81
N TYR A 163 -37.35 5.67 -29.07
CA TYR A 163 -36.97 6.09 -27.73
C TYR A 163 -37.52 5.12 -26.69
N LEU A 164 -36.63 4.42 -26.00
CA LEU A 164 -36.95 3.45 -24.97
C LEU A 164 -36.74 4.06 -23.58
N PRO A 165 -37.79 4.20 -22.76
CA PRO A 165 -37.60 4.65 -21.37
C PRO A 165 -36.96 3.54 -20.54
N ILE A 166 -35.89 3.87 -19.82
CA ILE A 166 -35.17 2.95 -18.91
C ILE A 166 -35.39 3.33 -17.45
N GLY A 167 -35.37 2.37 -16.53
CA GLY A 167 -35.34 2.62 -15.07
C GLY A 167 -36.67 2.98 -14.41
N PHE A 168 -37.81 2.95 -15.13
CA PHE A 168 -39.11 3.35 -14.57
C PHE A 168 -40.24 2.37 -14.90
N ASP A 169 -41.10 2.11 -13.91
CA ASP A 169 -42.32 1.32 -14.09
C ASP A 169 -43.32 2.03 -15.01
N ARG A 170 -43.78 1.30 -16.04
CA ARG A 170 -44.78 1.73 -17.00
C ARG A 170 -45.96 0.77 -16.99
N GLY A 171 -47.18 1.30 -16.85
CA GLY A 171 -48.38 0.46 -16.95
C GLY A 171 -48.59 -0.11 -18.35
N GLY A 172 -49.37 -1.21 -18.45
CA GLY A 172 -49.69 -1.91 -19.70
C GLY A 172 -50.01 -1.03 -20.92
N TYR A 173 -50.72 0.09 -20.74
CA TYR A 173 -51.04 1.03 -21.82
C TYR A 173 -49.82 1.79 -22.36
N SER A 174 -48.83 2.08 -21.51
CA SER A 174 -47.58 2.74 -21.91
C SER A 174 -46.60 1.77 -22.56
N LEU A 175 -46.83 0.46 -22.46
CA LEU A 175 -46.03 -0.56 -23.14
C LEU A 175 -46.50 -0.77 -24.57
N ALA A 176 -47.65 -0.21 -24.98
CA ALA A 176 -48.09 -0.20 -26.37
C ALA A 176 -47.09 0.53 -27.29
N SER A 177 -46.29 1.48 -26.78
CA SER A 177 -45.19 2.09 -27.52
C SER A 177 -44.03 1.13 -27.78
N LEU A 178 -43.94 0.01 -27.05
CA LEU A 178 -43.00 -1.08 -27.37
C LEU A 178 -43.49 -1.95 -28.54
N SER A 179 -44.67 -1.70 -29.10
CA SER A 179 -45.07 -2.40 -30.33
C SER A 179 -44.21 -2.05 -31.55
N GLU A 180 -43.49 -0.93 -31.47
CA GLU A 180 -42.50 -0.50 -32.46
C GLU A 180 -41.08 -1.01 -32.13
N LEU A 181 -40.87 -1.59 -30.94
CA LEU A 181 -39.60 -2.19 -30.55
C LEU A 181 -39.30 -3.37 -31.47
N GLN A 182 -38.18 -3.26 -32.18
CA GLN A 182 -37.65 -4.37 -32.94
C GLN A 182 -36.87 -5.26 -31.98
N PHE A 183 -37.37 -6.47 -31.81
CA PHE A 183 -36.75 -7.48 -30.98
C PHE A 183 -35.58 -8.12 -31.72
N SER A 184 -34.45 -8.20 -31.02
CA SER A 184 -33.28 -8.93 -31.51
C SER A 184 -33.58 -10.42 -31.64
N PRO A 185 -32.91 -11.14 -32.55
CA PRO A 185 -32.98 -12.60 -32.61
C PRO A 185 -32.63 -13.28 -31.27
N GLN A 186 -31.91 -12.58 -30.38
CA GLN A 186 -31.57 -13.06 -29.05
C GLN A 186 -32.69 -12.88 -28.02
N THR A 187 -33.77 -12.16 -28.36
CA THR A 187 -34.87 -11.91 -27.44
C THR A 187 -35.43 -13.23 -26.92
N ARG A 188 -35.42 -13.38 -25.59
CA ARG A 188 -35.87 -14.60 -24.92
C ARG A 188 -36.34 -14.30 -23.50
N MET A 189 -37.23 -15.15 -23.01
CA MET A 189 -37.59 -15.15 -21.59
C MET A 189 -36.48 -15.84 -20.79
N ILE A 190 -36.10 -15.24 -19.66
CA ILE A 190 -35.17 -15.84 -18.71
C ILE A 190 -36.02 -16.52 -17.62
N GLY A 191 -35.90 -17.85 -17.51
CA GLY A 191 -36.64 -18.64 -16.54
C GLY A 191 -38.12 -18.83 -16.92
N ASN A 192 -38.97 -19.05 -15.91
CA ASN A 192 -40.39 -19.26 -16.13
C ASN A 192 -41.16 -17.94 -16.22
N PRO A 193 -42.26 -17.88 -17.00
CA PRO A 193 -43.20 -16.78 -16.88
C PRO A 193 -43.78 -16.78 -15.47
N THR A 194 -43.99 -15.59 -14.90
CA THR A 194 -44.56 -15.43 -13.54
C THR A 194 -43.69 -16.02 -12.41
N GLU A 195 -42.36 -15.96 -12.53
CA GLU A 195 -41.43 -16.50 -11.54
C GLU A 195 -41.58 -15.80 -10.18
N THR A 196 -41.76 -16.61 -9.14
CA THR A 196 -41.93 -16.14 -7.75
C THR A 196 -40.70 -16.38 -6.90
N ARG A 197 -39.78 -17.22 -7.39
CA ARG A 197 -38.49 -17.47 -6.77
C ARG A 197 -37.46 -16.45 -7.26
N GLU A 198 -36.35 -16.43 -6.56
CA GLU A 198 -35.16 -15.74 -7.02
C GLU A 198 -34.58 -16.47 -8.25
N VAL A 199 -34.20 -15.70 -9.26
CA VAL A 199 -33.54 -16.21 -10.47
C VAL A 199 -32.07 -15.86 -10.35
N PRO A 200 -31.15 -16.85 -10.23
CA PRO A 200 -29.74 -16.59 -9.91
C PRO A 200 -29.06 -15.57 -10.81
N VAL A 201 -29.23 -15.66 -12.13
CA VAL A 201 -28.61 -14.67 -13.03
C VAL A 201 -29.17 -13.26 -12.79
N ILE A 202 -30.44 -13.13 -12.40
CA ILE A 202 -31.05 -11.83 -12.15
C ILE A 202 -30.59 -11.25 -10.82
N ALA A 203 -30.40 -12.09 -9.80
CA ALA A 203 -29.75 -11.67 -8.56
C ALA A 203 -28.31 -11.19 -8.83
N ALA A 204 -27.56 -11.90 -9.67
CA ALA A 204 -26.22 -11.51 -10.06
C ALA A 204 -26.17 -10.18 -10.83
N LEU A 205 -27.24 -9.84 -11.59
CA LEU A 205 -27.31 -8.61 -12.38
C LEU A 205 -27.88 -7.40 -11.64
N LEU A 206 -28.92 -7.62 -10.81
CA LEU A 206 -29.69 -6.54 -10.15
C LEU A 206 -29.46 -6.47 -8.63
N GLY A 207 -28.73 -7.44 -8.08
CA GLY A 207 -28.48 -7.62 -6.66
C GLY A 207 -29.39 -8.65 -6.01
N ASP A 208 -28.87 -9.30 -4.95
CA ASP A 208 -29.54 -10.38 -4.21
C ASP A 208 -30.92 -9.96 -3.66
N ASN A 209 -31.13 -8.67 -3.45
CA ASN A 209 -32.39 -8.11 -2.95
C ASN A 209 -33.32 -7.58 -4.04
N TYR A 210 -33.09 -7.86 -5.33
CA TYR A 210 -33.91 -7.30 -6.41
C TYR A 210 -35.40 -7.62 -6.24
N ARG A 211 -35.73 -8.79 -5.66
CA ARG A 211 -37.11 -9.22 -5.37
C ARG A 211 -37.84 -8.28 -4.41
N ASP A 212 -37.13 -7.64 -3.48
CA ASP A 212 -37.71 -6.65 -2.55
C ASP A 212 -38.27 -5.44 -3.32
N GLN A 213 -37.58 -5.01 -4.38
CA GLN A 213 -38.01 -3.89 -5.23
C GLN A 213 -39.38 -4.17 -5.89
N PHE A 214 -39.67 -5.45 -6.14
CA PHE A 214 -40.92 -5.93 -6.72
C PHE A 214 -41.89 -6.53 -5.68
N ALA A 215 -41.64 -6.33 -4.39
CA ALA A 215 -42.48 -6.88 -3.31
C ALA A 215 -42.76 -8.39 -3.46
N TYR A 216 -41.79 -9.14 -3.99
CA TYR A 216 -41.90 -10.59 -4.27
C TYR A 216 -43.07 -10.99 -5.19
N HIS A 217 -43.57 -10.07 -6.02
CA HIS A 217 -44.59 -10.39 -7.01
C HIS A 217 -44.08 -11.42 -8.05
N PRO A 218 -44.98 -12.12 -8.77
CA PRO A 218 -44.60 -12.91 -9.93
C PRO A 218 -44.04 -12.00 -11.02
N LEU A 219 -42.84 -12.30 -11.50
CA LEU A 219 -42.14 -11.53 -12.53
C LEU A 219 -41.99 -12.32 -13.82
N THR A 220 -42.14 -11.64 -14.95
CA THR A 220 -41.70 -12.17 -16.24
C THR A 220 -40.50 -11.35 -16.70
N ILE A 221 -39.38 -12.02 -16.93
CA ILE A 221 -38.10 -11.38 -17.25
C ILE A 221 -37.72 -11.77 -18.66
N THR A 222 -37.51 -10.78 -19.52
CA THR A 222 -37.19 -10.97 -20.93
C THR A 222 -35.86 -10.29 -21.22
N LEU A 223 -34.88 -11.04 -21.69
CA LEU A 223 -33.73 -10.48 -22.37
C LEU A 223 -34.23 -9.92 -23.71
N VAL A 224 -34.14 -8.61 -23.89
CA VAL A 224 -34.52 -7.94 -25.14
C VAL A 224 -33.36 -8.02 -26.12
N ASP A 225 -32.16 -7.62 -25.68
CA ASP A 225 -30.98 -7.65 -26.52
C ASP A 225 -29.69 -7.71 -25.69
N VAL A 226 -28.61 -8.10 -26.36
CA VAL A 226 -27.23 -8.03 -25.89
C VAL A 226 -26.51 -6.95 -26.69
N LEU A 227 -25.83 -6.07 -25.98
CA LEU A 227 -25.30 -4.82 -26.50
C LEU A 227 -23.78 -4.80 -26.35
N GLU A 228 -23.05 -4.81 -27.45
CA GLU A 228 -21.60 -4.65 -27.44
C GLU A 228 -21.25 -3.15 -27.46
N PRO A 229 -20.34 -2.67 -26.58
CA PRO A 229 -19.98 -1.26 -26.55
C PRO A 229 -19.22 -0.88 -27.83
N SER A 230 -19.73 0.10 -28.56
CA SER A 230 -19.03 0.67 -29.74
C SER A 230 -18.08 1.80 -29.35
N THR A 231 -18.10 2.21 -28.09
CA THR A 231 -17.25 3.26 -27.50
C THR A 231 -16.73 2.83 -26.14
N PRO A 232 -15.50 3.20 -25.75
CA PRO A 232 -15.05 3.11 -24.38
C PRO A 232 -16.07 3.82 -23.50
N THR A 233 -16.72 3.08 -22.61
CA THR A 233 -17.70 3.67 -21.72
C THR A 233 -16.96 4.31 -20.56
N ALA A 234 -17.49 5.39 -19.99
CA ALA A 234 -16.92 5.99 -18.78
C ALA A 234 -16.97 5.07 -17.54
N PHE A 235 -17.55 3.87 -17.68
CA PHE A 235 -17.82 2.92 -16.60
C PHE A 235 -16.85 1.73 -16.54
N GLY A 236 -15.85 1.68 -17.42
CA GLY A 236 -14.90 0.56 -17.52
C GLY A 236 -14.70 0.14 -18.97
N ASP A 237 -13.51 -0.36 -19.29
CA ASP A 237 -13.17 -0.84 -20.62
C ASP A 237 -13.88 -2.19 -20.88
N ASN A 238 -14.72 -2.24 -21.93
CA ASN A 238 -15.23 -3.45 -22.60
C ASN A 238 -16.48 -4.17 -22.06
N ASP A 239 -17.28 -3.57 -21.18
CA ASP A 239 -18.48 -4.28 -20.71
C ASP A 239 -19.61 -4.31 -21.75
N ILE A 240 -19.96 -5.52 -22.17
CA ILE A 240 -21.24 -5.86 -22.80
C ILE A 240 -22.36 -5.33 -21.90
N ALA A 241 -23.43 -4.79 -22.48
CA ALA A 241 -24.64 -4.44 -21.74
C ALA A 241 -25.79 -5.39 -22.09
N LEU A 242 -26.67 -5.65 -21.12
CA LEU A 242 -27.90 -6.42 -21.33
C LEU A 242 -29.10 -5.49 -21.25
N LEU A 243 -29.95 -5.53 -22.27
CA LEU A 243 -31.23 -4.84 -22.24
C LEU A 243 -32.30 -5.81 -21.76
N LEU A 244 -32.82 -5.60 -20.56
CA LEU A 244 -33.83 -6.45 -19.94
C LEU A 244 -35.18 -5.74 -19.91
N TYR A 245 -36.25 -6.50 -20.11
CA TYR A 245 -37.61 -6.08 -19.83
C TYR A 245 -38.17 -6.92 -18.69
N ILE A 246 -38.58 -6.25 -17.61
CA ILE A 246 -39.09 -6.89 -16.39
C ILE A 246 -40.55 -6.49 -16.21
N ALA A 247 -41.45 -7.46 -16.31
CA ALA A 247 -42.88 -7.27 -16.10
C ALA A 247 -43.30 -7.75 -14.69
N ASP A 248 -43.92 -6.86 -13.92
CA ASP A 248 -44.64 -7.18 -12.69
C ASP A 248 -46.09 -7.54 -13.03
N GLU A 249 -46.37 -8.83 -12.99
CA GLU A 249 -47.65 -9.42 -13.40
C GLU A 249 -48.78 -9.06 -12.43
N THR A 250 -48.45 -8.70 -11.18
CA THR A 250 -49.45 -8.29 -10.18
C THR A 250 -49.87 -6.85 -10.40
N ARG A 251 -48.90 -5.96 -10.65
CA ARG A 251 -49.17 -4.52 -10.87
C ARG A 251 -49.63 -4.22 -12.30
N GLY A 252 -49.39 -5.13 -13.25
CA GLY A 252 -49.63 -4.87 -14.68
C GLY A 252 -48.73 -3.76 -15.23
N THR A 253 -47.51 -3.68 -14.68
CA THR A 253 -46.49 -2.70 -15.04
C THR A 253 -45.23 -3.43 -15.53
N GLY A 254 -44.44 -2.79 -16.37
CA GLY A 254 -43.10 -3.28 -16.71
C GLY A 254 -42.10 -2.14 -16.85
N ARG A 255 -40.82 -2.47 -16.72
CA ARG A 255 -39.69 -1.55 -16.85
C ARG A 255 -38.62 -2.15 -17.75
N ILE A 256 -37.94 -1.30 -18.51
CA ILE A 256 -36.74 -1.68 -19.26
C ILE A 256 -35.54 -1.29 -18.42
N GLU A 257 -34.61 -2.21 -18.25
CA GLU A 257 -33.33 -2.01 -17.59
C GLU A 257 -32.20 -2.17 -18.59
N LEU A 258 -31.28 -1.22 -18.56
CA LEU A 258 -29.99 -1.34 -19.23
C LEU A 258 -28.96 -1.72 -18.18
N ILE A 259 -28.52 -2.97 -18.20
CA ILE A 259 -27.51 -3.49 -17.27
C ILE A 259 -26.16 -3.35 -17.95
N THR A 260 -25.34 -2.42 -17.46
CA THR A 260 -23.96 -2.21 -17.96
C THR A 260 -22.91 -2.79 -17.02
N GLN A 261 -23.31 -3.23 -15.83
CA GLN A 261 -22.44 -3.84 -14.84
C GLN A 261 -23.27 -4.83 -14.00
N ALA A 262 -22.70 -6.00 -13.70
CA ALA A 262 -23.30 -6.96 -12.80
C ALA A 262 -23.16 -6.51 -11.33
N TRP A 263 -24.12 -6.87 -10.49
CA TRP A 263 -24.05 -6.62 -9.05
C TRP A 263 -22.93 -7.45 -8.42
N ASP A 264 -21.95 -6.77 -7.83
CA ASP A 264 -20.73 -7.41 -7.30
C ASP A 264 -20.03 -8.29 -8.37
N GLY A 265 -20.09 -7.84 -9.63
CA GLY A 265 -19.27 -8.35 -10.71
C GLY A 265 -18.18 -7.35 -11.08
N SER A 266 -16.94 -7.85 -11.23
CA SER A 266 -15.81 -7.07 -11.75
C SER A 266 -15.75 -7.12 -13.28
N GLN A 267 -16.13 -8.25 -13.86
CA GLN A 267 -16.21 -8.48 -15.30
C GLN A 267 -17.29 -9.50 -15.64
N TRP A 268 -17.68 -9.53 -16.90
CA TRP A 268 -18.62 -10.50 -17.43
C TRP A 268 -18.46 -10.67 -18.94
N ALA A 269 -18.76 -11.87 -19.43
CA ALA A 269 -18.67 -12.20 -20.85
C ALA A 269 -19.78 -13.16 -21.26
N LEU A 270 -20.13 -13.12 -22.54
CA LEU A 270 -21.13 -14.03 -23.11
C LEU A 270 -20.48 -15.11 -23.93
N SER A 271 -21.11 -16.28 -23.89
CA SER A 271 -20.82 -17.37 -24.81
C SER A 271 -21.03 -16.92 -26.27
N PRO A 272 -20.34 -17.53 -27.26
CA PRO A 272 -20.50 -17.18 -28.67
C PRO A 272 -21.94 -17.30 -29.20
N LEU A 273 -22.76 -18.16 -28.57
CA LEU A 273 -24.18 -18.34 -28.90
C LEU A 273 -25.10 -17.34 -28.17
N GLY A 274 -24.58 -16.59 -27.20
CA GLY A 274 -25.34 -15.63 -26.39
C GLY A 274 -26.41 -16.28 -25.51
N ASP A 275 -26.23 -17.54 -25.11
CA ASP A 275 -27.17 -18.29 -24.27
C ASP A 275 -26.62 -18.59 -22.86
N GLU A 276 -25.32 -18.48 -22.67
CA GLU A 276 -24.65 -18.48 -21.36
C GLU A 276 -23.91 -17.16 -21.09
N LEU A 277 -23.89 -16.76 -19.83
CA LEU A 277 -23.20 -15.58 -19.29
C LEU A 277 -22.23 -16.03 -18.19
N ILE A 278 -20.98 -15.58 -18.25
CA ILE A 278 -20.03 -15.70 -17.13
C ILE A 278 -19.87 -14.35 -16.45
N ILE A 279 -19.78 -14.36 -15.12
CA ILE A 279 -19.53 -13.17 -14.30
C ILE A 279 -18.38 -13.50 -13.35
N ARG A 280 -17.32 -12.70 -13.38
CA ARG A 280 -16.28 -12.71 -12.35
C ARG A 280 -16.74 -11.85 -11.19
N ARG A 281 -16.79 -12.41 -9.98
CA ARG A 281 -17.24 -11.71 -8.77
C ARG A 281 -16.18 -10.75 -8.27
N SER A 282 -16.57 -9.53 -7.93
CA SER A 282 -15.66 -8.54 -7.32
C SER A 282 -15.34 -8.84 -5.85
N SER A 283 -16.17 -9.63 -5.17
CA SER A 283 -15.96 -10.04 -3.78
C SER A 283 -15.42 -11.47 -3.63
N GLY A 284 -14.87 -11.78 -2.45
CA GLY A 284 -14.53 -13.14 -2.05
C GLY A 284 -13.23 -13.67 -2.68
N THR A 285 -13.34 -14.69 -3.54
CA THR A 285 -12.22 -15.40 -4.20
C THR A 285 -12.03 -15.01 -5.67
N GLY A 286 -12.74 -13.99 -6.19
CA GLY A 286 -12.67 -13.64 -7.61
C GLY A 286 -13.24 -14.73 -8.50
N ARG A 287 -14.10 -15.59 -7.94
CA ARG A 287 -14.68 -16.74 -8.62
C ARG A 287 -15.47 -16.31 -9.86
N ILE A 288 -15.47 -17.17 -10.85
CA ILE A 288 -16.23 -17.01 -12.07
C ILE A 288 -17.48 -17.87 -11.97
N GLU A 289 -18.64 -17.26 -12.12
CA GLU A 289 -19.93 -17.92 -12.09
C GLU A 289 -20.52 -17.95 -13.49
N ARG A 290 -20.98 -19.12 -13.92
CA ARG A 290 -21.59 -19.31 -15.24
C ARG A 290 -23.08 -19.53 -15.11
N TYR A 291 -23.85 -18.78 -15.88
CA TYR A 291 -25.30 -18.75 -15.82
C TYR A 291 -25.92 -19.11 -17.18
N SER A 292 -27.07 -19.77 -17.15
CA SER A 292 -27.92 -19.89 -18.33
C SER A 292 -28.79 -18.66 -18.49
N LEU A 293 -28.77 -18.02 -19.65
CA LEU A 293 -29.73 -16.97 -20.02
C LEU A 293 -31.07 -17.52 -20.52
N MET A 294 -31.21 -18.84 -20.60
CA MET A 294 -32.49 -19.49 -20.90
C MET A 294 -33.27 -19.80 -19.63
N THR A 295 -32.64 -20.47 -18.67
CA THR A 295 -33.30 -20.89 -17.41
C THR A 295 -33.10 -19.88 -16.28
N GLY A 296 -32.06 -19.05 -16.38
CA GLY A 296 -31.62 -18.15 -15.31
C GLY A 296 -30.83 -18.83 -14.19
N GLU A 297 -30.55 -20.14 -14.32
CA GLU A 297 -29.85 -20.93 -13.30
C GLU A 297 -28.34 -20.71 -13.34
N LEU A 298 -27.70 -20.81 -12.17
CA LEU A 298 -26.26 -20.96 -12.04
C LEU A 298 -25.88 -22.39 -12.48
N LEU A 299 -25.08 -22.50 -13.54
CA LEU A 299 -24.63 -23.76 -14.13
C LEU A 299 -23.38 -24.30 -13.44
N SER A 300 -22.40 -23.43 -13.18
CA SER A 300 -21.13 -23.80 -12.57
C SER A 300 -20.40 -22.60 -11.97
N THR A 301 -19.42 -22.91 -11.12
CA THR A 301 -18.51 -21.94 -10.52
C THR A 301 -17.08 -22.42 -10.74
N TYR A 302 -16.20 -21.52 -11.13
CA TYR A 302 -14.79 -21.76 -11.35
C TYR A 302 -14.01 -20.88 -10.39
N GLU A 303 -12.95 -21.42 -9.82
CA GLU A 303 -12.04 -20.68 -8.95
C GLU A 303 -10.74 -20.47 -9.72
N PRO A 304 -10.51 -19.25 -10.26
CA PRO A 304 -9.23 -18.88 -10.82
C PRO A 304 -8.12 -19.09 -9.79
N ALA A 305 -6.99 -19.62 -10.22
CA ALA A 305 -5.83 -19.74 -9.35
C ALA A 305 -5.22 -18.38 -9.02
N LEU A 306 -5.40 -17.38 -9.89
CA LEU A 306 -5.23 -15.97 -9.54
C LEU A 306 -6.59 -15.25 -9.63
N PRO A 307 -7.16 -14.85 -8.49
CA PRO A 307 -8.34 -14.00 -8.44
C PRO A 307 -8.09 -12.62 -9.05
N ASP A 308 -9.04 -12.12 -9.84
CA ASP A 308 -9.05 -10.75 -10.36
C ASP A 308 -10.30 -9.99 -9.89
N PHE A 309 -10.16 -9.32 -8.75
CA PHE A 309 -11.26 -8.59 -8.11
C PHE A 309 -11.63 -7.29 -8.81
N ASN A 310 -10.69 -6.72 -9.59
CA ASN A 310 -10.87 -5.44 -10.24
C ASN A 310 -11.41 -5.59 -11.66
N GLY A 311 -11.25 -6.78 -12.25
CA GLY A 311 -11.62 -6.95 -13.65
C GLY A 311 -10.56 -6.35 -14.57
N ASP A 312 -9.30 -6.41 -14.16
CA ASP A 312 -8.18 -5.90 -14.96
C ASP A 312 -7.73 -6.94 -16.01
N ASP A 313 -7.97 -8.23 -15.74
CA ASP A 313 -7.47 -9.32 -16.56
C ASP A 313 -8.53 -9.86 -17.52
N LEU A 314 -8.14 -10.48 -18.63
CA LEU A 314 -9.09 -11.02 -19.61
C LEU A 314 -10.08 -12.02 -18.98
N LEU A 315 -11.38 -11.82 -19.21
CA LEU A 315 -12.43 -12.83 -19.04
C LEU A 315 -13.18 -13.00 -20.35
N ALA A 316 -13.18 -14.21 -20.91
CA ALA A 316 -13.90 -14.48 -22.15
C ALA A 316 -14.26 -15.96 -22.30
N PHE A 317 -15.17 -16.25 -23.20
CA PHE A 317 -15.23 -17.58 -23.83
C PHE A 317 -14.28 -17.61 -25.02
N ASP A 318 -13.81 -18.80 -25.38
CA ASP A 318 -13.18 -19.00 -26.68
C ASP A 318 -14.24 -18.95 -27.80
N GLY A 319 -13.80 -18.96 -29.06
CA GLY A 319 -14.72 -18.88 -30.20
C GLY A 319 -15.68 -20.07 -30.32
N THR A 320 -15.45 -21.17 -29.60
CA THR A 320 -16.34 -22.34 -29.58
C THR A 320 -17.35 -22.31 -28.43
N GLY A 321 -17.03 -21.61 -27.34
CA GLY A 321 -17.80 -21.63 -26.11
C GLY A 321 -17.52 -22.85 -25.23
N GLU A 322 -16.54 -23.69 -25.59
CA GLU A 322 -16.14 -24.87 -24.81
C GLU A 322 -15.08 -24.53 -23.76
N VAL A 323 -14.42 -23.38 -23.87
CA VAL A 323 -13.36 -22.94 -22.97
C VAL A 323 -13.64 -21.56 -22.41
N ILE A 324 -13.48 -21.39 -21.09
CA ILE A 324 -13.42 -20.08 -20.44
C ILE A 324 -11.96 -19.67 -20.31
N LEU A 325 -11.62 -18.49 -20.80
CA LEU A 325 -10.34 -17.82 -20.60
C LEU A 325 -10.47 -16.91 -19.39
N SER A 326 -9.62 -17.12 -18.40
CA SER A 326 -9.40 -16.22 -17.28
C SER A 326 -7.92 -15.92 -17.24
N ASP A 327 -7.52 -14.84 -17.89
CA ASP A 327 -6.12 -14.45 -18.06
C ASP A 327 -5.23 -15.59 -18.63
N PHE A 328 -4.29 -16.08 -17.83
CA PHE A 328 -3.40 -17.19 -18.15
C PHE A 328 -4.02 -18.57 -17.90
N GLN A 329 -5.24 -18.65 -17.36
CA GLN A 329 -5.96 -19.91 -17.18
C GLN A 329 -7.02 -20.16 -18.25
N ARG A 330 -7.19 -21.45 -18.56
CA ARG A 330 -8.20 -21.95 -19.47
C ARG A 330 -8.97 -23.06 -18.77
N PHE A 331 -10.28 -22.89 -18.65
CA PHE A 331 -11.18 -23.86 -18.03
C PHE A 331 -12.01 -24.55 -19.09
N ASP A 332 -12.13 -25.88 -18.98
CA ASP A 332 -13.16 -26.62 -19.67
C ASP A 332 -14.52 -26.20 -19.13
N VAL A 333 -15.40 -25.70 -20.01
CA VAL A 333 -16.73 -25.21 -19.62
C VAL A 333 -17.56 -26.35 -19.02
N GLN A 334 -17.53 -27.55 -19.58
CA GLN A 334 -18.40 -28.64 -19.13
C GLN A 334 -17.94 -29.26 -17.81
N THR A 335 -16.64 -29.47 -17.65
CA THR A 335 -16.09 -30.21 -16.50
C THR A 335 -15.54 -29.32 -15.39
N GLY A 336 -15.25 -28.05 -15.67
CA GLY A 336 -14.54 -27.18 -14.72
C GLY A 336 -13.04 -27.47 -14.61
N ALA A 337 -12.50 -28.34 -15.47
CA ALA A 337 -11.09 -28.71 -15.39
C ALA A 337 -10.20 -27.59 -15.92
N VAL A 338 -9.07 -27.35 -15.26
CA VAL A 338 -8.01 -26.47 -15.78
C VAL A 338 -7.35 -27.20 -16.95
N LEU A 339 -7.56 -26.69 -18.17
CA LEU A 339 -6.98 -27.21 -19.40
C LEU A 339 -5.54 -26.71 -19.58
N TYR A 340 -5.29 -25.47 -19.17
CA TYR A 340 -3.99 -24.83 -19.22
C TYR A 340 -3.91 -23.73 -18.17
N GLU A 341 -2.73 -23.56 -17.60
CA GLU A 341 -2.40 -22.51 -16.66
C GLU A 341 -0.93 -22.13 -16.86
N ASP A 342 -0.66 -20.84 -17.11
CA ASP A 342 0.71 -20.33 -17.11
C ASP A 342 1.10 -19.85 -15.71
N LEU A 343 1.79 -20.71 -14.96
CA LEU A 343 2.27 -20.39 -13.62
C LEU A 343 3.48 -19.45 -13.59
N GLN A 344 4.05 -19.16 -14.75
CA GLN A 344 5.22 -18.27 -14.88
C GLN A 344 4.81 -16.83 -15.23
N TYR A 345 3.53 -16.61 -15.58
CA TYR A 345 3.01 -15.28 -15.87
C TYR A 345 3.01 -14.43 -14.60
N ASN A 346 3.47 -13.18 -14.72
CA ASN A 346 3.57 -12.24 -13.62
C ASN A 346 3.45 -10.80 -14.15
N ASP A 347 2.46 -10.04 -13.65
CA ASP A 347 2.28 -8.59 -13.93
C ASP A 347 3.23 -7.69 -13.14
N GLY A 348 4.27 -8.27 -12.55
CA GLY A 348 5.22 -7.61 -11.67
C GLY A 348 4.85 -7.80 -10.20
N TYR A 349 5.81 -7.49 -9.33
CA TYR A 349 5.65 -7.63 -7.89
C TYR A 349 5.81 -6.30 -7.19
N GLU A 350 4.93 -6.03 -6.22
CA GLU A 350 5.05 -4.86 -5.35
C GLU A 350 6.19 -5.02 -4.35
N ARG A 351 6.36 -6.26 -3.86
CA ARG A 351 7.38 -6.60 -2.87
C ARG A 351 7.97 -7.96 -3.17
N PHE A 352 9.24 -8.14 -2.80
CA PHE A 352 9.89 -9.43 -2.77
C PHE A 352 10.94 -9.47 -1.68
N PHE A 353 11.28 -10.68 -1.25
CA PHE A 353 12.40 -10.94 -0.35
C PHE A 353 12.83 -12.40 -0.47
N PHE A 354 14.10 -12.65 -0.21
CA PHE A 354 14.65 -14.01 -0.14
C PHE A 354 14.31 -14.63 1.21
N ASN A 355 14.16 -15.94 1.23
CA ASN A 355 14.21 -16.67 2.48
C ASN A 355 15.66 -16.75 3.00
N ASP A 356 15.83 -17.09 4.29
CA ASP A 356 17.16 -17.10 4.93
C ASP A 356 18.16 -18.07 4.29
N ASP A 357 17.71 -19.22 3.76
CA ASP A 357 18.58 -20.20 3.12
C ASP A 357 18.91 -19.86 1.65
N SER A 358 18.37 -18.75 1.14
CA SER A 358 18.56 -18.26 -0.23
C SER A 358 18.15 -19.27 -1.32
N GLN A 359 17.34 -20.28 -1.00
CA GLN A 359 16.81 -21.24 -1.97
C GLN A 359 15.50 -20.79 -2.60
N THR A 360 14.71 -19.99 -1.87
CA THR A 360 13.44 -19.47 -2.37
C THR A 360 13.38 -17.95 -2.34
N ILE A 361 12.60 -17.41 -3.26
CA ILE A 361 12.21 -16.00 -3.24
C ILE A 361 10.71 -15.93 -3.08
N ILE A 362 10.27 -15.00 -2.25
CA ILE A 362 8.86 -14.74 -2.02
C ILE A 362 8.52 -13.44 -2.71
N THR A 363 7.41 -13.46 -3.43
CA THR A 363 6.93 -12.30 -4.16
C THR A 363 5.49 -12.00 -3.77
N ILE A 364 5.19 -10.71 -3.58
CA ILE A 364 3.88 -10.24 -3.17
C ILE A 364 3.37 -9.20 -4.15
N THR A 365 2.10 -9.31 -4.54
CA THR A 365 1.42 -8.34 -5.42
C THR A 365 -0.04 -8.24 -5.04
N GLY A 366 -0.46 -7.10 -4.49
CA GLY A 366 -1.78 -6.99 -3.87
C GLY A 366 -1.92 -8.04 -2.76
N ASN A 367 -2.89 -8.94 -2.90
CA ASN A 367 -3.13 -10.05 -1.99
C ASN A 367 -2.54 -11.39 -2.46
N ARG A 368 -1.63 -11.38 -3.44
CA ARG A 368 -0.99 -12.60 -3.97
C ARG A 368 0.33 -12.82 -3.24
N TRP A 369 0.54 -14.01 -2.68
CA TRP A 369 1.82 -14.44 -2.09
C TRP A 369 2.30 -15.70 -2.78
N TRP A 370 3.45 -15.64 -3.46
CA TRP A 370 4.04 -16.78 -4.15
C TRP A 370 5.44 -17.05 -3.66
N GLU A 371 5.74 -18.34 -3.52
CA GLU A 371 7.07 -18.85 -3.19
C GLU A 371 7.66 -19.51 -4.43
N TRP A 372 8.87 -19.10 -4.79
CA TRP A 372 9.56 -19.56 -5.98
C TRP A 372 10.82 -20.31 -5.61
N ASP A 373 11.03 -21.45 -6.26
CA ASP A 373 12.32 -22.11 -6.27
C ASP A 373 13.27 -21.33 -7.16
N ILE A 374 14.35 -20.76 -6.59
CA ILE A 374 15.29 -19.93 -7.37
C ILE A 374 16.03 -20.77 -8.41
N ALA A 375 16.36 -22.02 -8.09
CA ALA A 375 17.16 -22.88 -8.94
C ALA A 375 16.45 -23.29 -10.24
N SER A 376 15.15 -23.59 -10.15
CA SER A 376 14.33 -24.03 -11.28
C SER A 376 13.46 -22.92 -11.87
N GLY A 377 13.27 -21.81 -11.16
CA GLY A 377 12.38 -20.72 -11.55
C GLY A 377 10.89 -21.09 -11.49
N ASN A 378 10.55 -22.20 -10.82
CA ASN A 378 9.17 -22.66 -10.69
C ASN A 378 8.54 -22.14 -9.40
N VAL A 379 7.24 -21.86 -9.46
CA VAL A 379 6.43 -21.60 -8.27
C VAL A 379 6.27 -22.89 -7.46
N ILE A 380 6.69 -22.89 -6.20
CA ILE A 380 6.54 -24.00 -5.25
C ILE A 380 5.19 -23.94 -4.56
N ARG A 381 4.77 -22.74 -4.12
CA ARG A 381 3.57 -22.52 -3.33
C ARG A 381 2.92 -21.19 -3.69
N ARG A 382 1.58 -21.15 -3.64
CA ARG A 382 0.75 -19.96 -3.86
C ARG A 382 -0.33 -19.89 -2.81
N GLU A 383 -0.50 -18.71 -2.25
CA GLU A 383 -1.51 -18.45 -1.21
C GLU A 383 -2.05 -17.04 -1.38
N THR A 384 -3.22 -16.79 -0.80
CA THR A 384 -3.78 -15.45 -0.66
C THR A 384 -3.32 -14.81 0.65
N TYR A 385 -2.99 -13.53 0.54
CA TYR A 385 -2.42 -12.69 1.57
C TYR A 385 -3.35 -11.51 1.87
N GLN A 386 -4.08 -11.56 2.99
CA GLN A 386 -5.06 -10.51 3.33
C GLN A 386 -4.90 -10.04 4.78
N PRO A 387 -3.79 -9.34 5.11
CA PRO A 387 -3.64 -8.72 6.43
C PRO A 387 -4.69 -7.61 6.60
N TYR A 388 -5.13 -7.34 7.83
CA TYR A 388 -6.06 -6.23 8.08
C TYR A 388 -5.44 -4.84 7.91
N GLY A 389 -4.11 -4.75 7.85
CA GLY A 389 -3.40 -3.49 7.67
C GLY A 389 -2.06 -3.63 6.95
N GLU A 390 -1.37 -2.50 6.84
CA GLU A 390 -0.07 -2.45 6.16
C GLU A 390 0.98 -3.30 6.89
N PRO A 391 1.75 -4.12 6.18
CA PRO A 391 2.73 -5.02 6.80
C PRO A 391 3.99 -4.25 7.20
N LEU A 392 4.37 -4.37 8.45
CA LEU A 392 5.52 -3.70 9.06
C LEU A 392 6.77 -4.57 9.11
N ALA A 393 6.58 -5.89 9.24
CA ALA A 393 7.66 -6.88 9.27
C ALA A 393 7.19 -8.21 8.68
N ASN A 394 8.15 -9.01 8.21
CA ASN A 394 7.95 -10.38 7.75
C ASN A 394 8.97 -11.31 8.41
N SER A 395 8.60 -12.56 8.64
CA SER A 395 9.52 -13.58 9.15
C SER A 395 10.58 -13.91 8.11
N ALA A 396 11.65 -14.56 8.58
CA ALA A 396 12.75 -15.07 7.78
C ALA A 396 12.32 -16.06 6.70
N ASP A 397 11.34 -16.92 7.00
CA ASP A 397 10.70 -17.83 6.04
C ASP A 397 9.63 -17.12 5.19
N GLY A 398 9.26 -15.88 5.53
CA GLY A 398 8.25 -15.10 4.83
C GLY A 398 6.82 -15.58 4.98
N GLU A 399 6.57 -16.52 5.88
CA GLU A 399 5.24 -17.08 6.11
C GLU A 399 4.46 -16.27 7.15
N ARG A 400 5.12 -15.45 7.97
CA ARG A 400 4.49 -14.61 9.00
C ARG A 400 4.66 -13.14 8.71
N PHE A 401 3.60 -12.39 8.98
CA PHE A 401 3.54 -10.94 8.77
C PHE A 401 3.02 -10.26 10.01
N LEU A 402 3.67 -9.17 10.40
CA LEU A 402 3.18 -8.26 11.41
C LEU A 402 2.54 -7.06 10.71
N SER A 403 1.25 -6.82 10.94
CA SER A 403 0.51 -5.70 10.35
C SER A 403 -0.12 -4.83 11.43
N GLN A 404 -0.30 -3.54 11.15
CA GLN A 404 -0.93 -2.60 12.08
C GLN A 404 -2.42 -2.44 11.75
N ILE A 405 -3.29 -2.78 12.70
CA ILE A 405 -4.75 -2.61 12.54
C ILE A 405 -5.18 -1.19 12.95
N ASP A 406 -4.67 -0.72 14.08
CA ASP A 406 -4.93 0.63 14.62
C ASP A 406 -3.69 1.16 15.37
N GLU A 407 -3.82 2.30 16.06
CA GLU A 407 -2.70 2.94 16.78
C GLU A 407 -2.00 2.02 17.80
N THR A 408 -2.68 1.00 18.31
CA THR A 408 -2.23 0.15 19.42
C THR A 408 -2.38 -1.35 19.17
N THR A 409 -3.14 -1.74 18.16
CA THR A 409 -3.43 -3.14 17.85
C THR A 409 -2.68 -3.56 16.60
N TYR A 410 -1.94 -4.65 16.75
CA TYR A 410 -1.18 -5.31 15.70
C TYR A 410 -1.72 -6.71 15.47
N GLU A 411 -1.53 -7.21 14.26
CA GLU A 411 -1.90 -8.56 13.85
C GLU A 411 -0.68 -9.31 13.36
N VAL A 412 -0.52 -10.53 13.87
CA VAL A 412 0.36 -11.55 13.33
C VAL A 412 -0.49 -12.46 12.46
N TYR A 413 -0.15 -12.47 11.19
CA TYR A 413 -0.81 -13.28 10.16
C TYR A 413 0.17 -14.33 9.65
N GLU A 414 -0.23 -15.60 9.65
CA GLU A 414 0.56 -16.70 9.11
C GLU A 414 -0.09 -17.27 7.84
N ILE A 415 0.70 -17.45 6.80
CA ILE A 415 0.26 -17.86 5.46
C ILE A 415 -0.29 -19.29 5.50
N GLY A 416 -1.56 -19.43 5.10
CA GLY A 416 -2.28 -20.72 5.11
C GLY A 416 -2.90 -21.08 6.47
N GLN A 417 -2.79 -20.22 7.49
CA GLN A 417 -3.54 -20.36 8.74
C GLN A 417 -4.71 -19.38 8.78
N GLU A 418 -5.89 -19.86 9.19
CA GLU A 418 -7.06 -18.99 9.39
C GLU A 418 -6.98 -18.22 10.71
N ASP A 419 -6.33 -18.80 11.72
CA ASP A 419 -6.18 -18.18 13.04
C ASP A 419 -5.24 -16.99 12.95
N ARG A 420 -5.73 -15.85 13.45
CA ARG A 420 -4.97 -14.59 13.50
C ARG A 420 -4.72 -14.22 14.95
N THR A 421 -3.48 -13.89 15.27
CA THR A 421 -3.11 -13.46 16.62
C THR A 421 -3.05 -11.95 16.67
N ARG A 422 -3.73 -11.34 17.65
CA ARG A 422 -3.73 -9.89 17.84
C ARG A 422 -2.95 -9.52 19.09
N ILE A 423 -2.07 -8.54 18.94
CA ILE A 423 -1.25 -8.00 20.01
C ILE A 423 -1.69 -6.56 20.24
N THR A 424 -2.10 -6.25 21.47
CA THR A 424 -2.42 -4.86 21.85
C THR A 424 -1.30 -4.32 22.72
N VAL A 425 -0.61 -3.29 22.22
CA VAL A 425 0.42 -2.60 22.99
C VAL A 425 -0.19 -1.47 23.81
N GLN A 426 0.50 -1.09 24.87
CA GLN A 426 0.02 -0.08 25.79
C GLN A 426 0.03 1.31 25.13
N ARG A 427 -1.06 2.05 25.28
CA ARG A 427 -1.13 3.46 24.90
C ARG A 427 -0.71 4.33 26.06
N PHE A 428 0.26 5.20 25.82
CA PHE A 428 0.59 6.29 26.75
C PHE A 428 0.02 7.60 26.19
N PRO A 429 -0.68 8.42 26.99
CA PRO A 429 -1.29 9.66 26.51
C PRO A 429 -0.30 10.66 25.91
N GLU A 430 0.97 10.59 26.30
CA GLU A 430 2.01 11.54 25.91
C GLU A 430 3.17 10.89 25.13
N LEU A 431 3.06 9.60 24.76
CA LEU A 431 4.06 8.91 23.94
C LEU A 431 3.40 8.33 22.70
N THR A 432 4.08 8.51 21.58
CA THR A 432 3.76 7.85 20.31
C THR A 432 4.58 6.57 20.19
N LEU A 433 3.93 5.48 19.82
CA LEU A 433 4.64 4.25 19.45
C LEU A 433 5.35 4.51 18.12
N ARG A 434 6.67 4.41 18.12
CA ARG A 434 7.52 4.67 16.97
C ARG A 434 7.69 3.43 16.10
N GLN A 435 7.92 2.29 16.73
CA GLN A 435 8.24 1.05 16.03
C GLN A 435 7.89 -0.17 16.89
N ILE A 436 7.56 -1.28 16.24
CA ILE A 436 7.43 -2.59 16.87
C ILE A 436 8.33 -3.58 16.11
N LEU A 437 9.09 -4.39 16.84
CA LEU A 437 10.08 -5.33 16.29
C LEU A 437 9.83 -6.75 16.83
N PRO A 438 9.45 -7.72 15.99
CA PRO A 438 9.33 -9.12 16.42
C PRO A 438 10.71 -9.73 16.74
N SER A 439 10.75 -10.66 17.69
CA SER A 439 11.90 -11.55 17.93
C SER A 439 12.09 -12.52 16.77
N PRO A 440 13.26 -13.17 16.63
CA PRO A 440 13.50 -14.09 15.51
C PRO A 440 12.52 -15.28 15.46
N ASP A 441 12.02 -15.75 16.59
CA ASP A 441 11.00 -16.80 16.69
C ASP A 441 9.55 -16.30 16.62
N TRP A 442 9.33 -14.98 16.59
CA TRP A 442 8.02 -14.33 16.58
C TRP A 442 7.16 -14.55 17.82
N GLU A 443 7.75 -14.98 18.93
CA GLU A 443 7.06 -15.17 20.21
C GLU A 443 7.08 -13.89 21.08
N HIS A 444 7.95 -12.93 20.75
CA HIS A 444 8.12 -11.68 21.50
C HIS A 444 8.18 -10.45 20.59
N TYR A 445 7.78 -9.29 21.12
CA TYR A 445 7.64 -8.06 20.35
C TYR A 445 8.16 -6.86 21.14
N LEU A 446 9.20 -6.23 20.64
CA LEU A 446 9.80 -5.03 21.22
C LEU A 446 9.08 -3.78 20.68
N ALA A 447 8.29 -3.13 21.51
CA ALA A 447 7.64 -1.84 21.24
C ALA A 447 8.54 -0.68 21.68
N ILE A 448 8.79 0.26 20.78
CA ILE A 448 9.69 1.40 20.98
C ILE A 448 8.88 2.68 20.89
N TYR A 449 8.86 3.47 21.95
CA TYR A 449 8.12 4.72 22.02
C TYR A 449 9.04 5.92 21.80
N ASP A 450 8.47 7.00 21.25
CA ASP A 450 9.17 8.26 21.09
C ASP A 450 9.53 8.89 22.45
N THR A 451 10.58 9.69 22.45
CA THR A 451 11.01 10.42 23.64
C THR A 451 10.01 11.55 23.94
N ASN A 452 9.47 11.60 25.15
CA ASN A 452 8.75 12.78 25.65
C ASN A 452 9.69 13.61 26.55
N PRO A 453 10.18 14.78 26.09
CA PRO A 453 11.07 15.63 26.87
C PRO A 453 10.45 16.17 28.17
N SER A 454 9.12 16.18 28.25
CA SER A 454 8.36 16.68 29.41
C SER A 454 7.82 15.56 30.30
N GLY A 455 8.00 14.29 29.90
CA GLY A 455 7.50 13.12 30.62
C GLY A 455 8.39 12.74 31.80
N GLN A 456 7.89 11.85 32.66
CA GLN A 456 8.63 11.32 33.81
C GLN A 456 9.97 10.66 33.42
N HIS A 457 10.06 10.18 32.17
CA HIS A 457 11.23 9.51 31.60
C HIS A 457 11.97 10.37 30.54
N GLY A 458 11.66 11.68 30.45
CA GLY A 458 12.38 12.60 29.57
C GLY A 458 13.84 12.78 30.02
N SER A 459 14.85 12.66 29.16
CA SER A 459 14.84 12.54 27.69
C SER A 459 15.03 11.11 27.14
N GLY A 460 15.01 10.07 27.97
CA GLY A 460 15.56 8.75 27.63
C GLY A 460 14.66 7.77 26.87
N GLY A 461 13.46 8.16 26.43
CA GLY A 461 12.56 7.26 25.68
C GLY A 461 12.01 6.10 26.53
N GLU A 462 11.21 5.23 25.93
CA GLU A 462 10.56 4.11 26.62
C GLU A 462 10.44 2.91 25.69
N ILE A 463 10.74 1.72 26.19
CA ILE A 463 10.59 0.46 25.47
C ILE A 463 9.84 -0.56 26.31
N LEU A 464 9.01 -1.36 25.66
CA LEU A 464 8.30 -2.48 26.27
C LEU A 464 8.51 -3.72 25.42
N VAL A 465 8.69 -4.88 26.05
CA VAL A 465 8.67 -6.18 25.38
C VAL A 465 7.39 -6.90 25.74
N TYR A 466 6.65 -7.31 24.72
CA TYR A 466 5.43 -8.09 24.83
C TYR A 466 5.68 -9.54 24.43
N SER A 467 4.97 -10.47 25.05
CA SER A 467 4.77 -11.81 24.49
C SER A 467 3.72 -11.79 23.38
N LEU A 468 3.63 -12.86 22.59
CA LEU A 468 2.60 -13.08 21.59
C LEU A 468 1.18 -13.03 22.17
N THR A 469 1.00 -13.37 23.45
CA THR A 469 -0.28 -13.27 24.17
C THR A 469 -0.62 -11.85 24.65
N GLY A 470 0.30 -10.89 24.49
CA GLY A 470 0.13 -9.49 24.88
C GLY A 470 0.58 -9.18 26.31
N ASP A 471 1.18 -10.13 27.03
CA ASP A 471 1.72 -9.88 28.38
C ASP A 471 3.03 -9.08 28.28
N ILE A 472 3.18 -8.06 29.13
CA ILE A 472 4.41 -7.26 29.23
C ILE A 472 5.47 -8.08 29.98
N LEU A 473 6.57 -8.40 29.30
CA LEU A 473 7.72 -9.14 29.83
C LEU A 473 8.80 -8.21 30.39
N LEU A 474 9.03 -7.08 29.71
CA LEU A 474 10.02 -6.08 30.08
C LEU A 474 9.46 -4.68 29.87
N HIS A 475 9.79 -3.75 30.76
CA HIS A 475 9.59 -2.32 30.58
C HIS A 475 10.86 -1.59 31.04
N ALA A 476 11.48 -0.83 30.13
CA ALA A 476 12.65 -0.01 30.42
C ALA A 476 12.45 1.40 29.86
N ALA A 477 12.77 2.43 30.65
CA ALA A 477 12.51 3.81 30.28
C ALA A 477 13.54 4.79 30.83
N GLY A 478 13.67 5.95 30.19
CA GLY A 478 14.48 7.05 30.66
C GLY A 478 15.96 6.68 30.76
N ASP A 479 16.53 6.86 31.96
CA ASP A 479 17.93 6.57 32.26
C ASP A 479 18.25 5.07 32.29
N ASP A 480 17.26 4.18 32.12
CA ASP A 480 17.48 2.73 31.98
C ASP A 480 18.03 2.33 30.60
N LEU A 481 18.03 3.27 29.66
CA LEU A 481 18.45 3.06 28.29
C LEU A 481 19.73 3.89 28.00
N PRO A 482 20.59 3.45 27.05
CA PRO A 482 21.76 4.23 26.58
C PRO A 482 21.37 5.66 26.15
N PRO A 483 22.25 6.64 25.94
CA PRO A 483 21.84 7.98 25.48
C PRO A 483 21.03 7.94 24.17
N THR A 484 20.16 8.92 23.91
CA THR A 484 19.22 8.90 22.76
C THR A 484 19.84 9.18 21.40
N SER A 485 21.05 9.72 21.35
CA SER A 485 21.75 10.01 20.09
C SER A 485 22.13 8.72 19.38
N GLY A 486 21.75 8.60 18.11
CA GLY A 486 22.11 7.45 17.28
C GLY A 486 21.59 6.11 17.82
N ARG A 487 20.47 6.10 18.57
CA ARG A 487 19.94 4.84 19.10
C ARG A 487 19.41 3.93 18.00
N GLU A 488 19.87 2.68 18.01
CA GLU A 488 19.25 1.58 17.27
C GLU A 488 18.81 0.49 18.24
N TYR A 489 17.77 -0.24 17.83
CA TYR A 489 17.15 -1.29 18.63
C TYR A 489 17.08 -2.56 17.79
N GLY A 490 17.22 -3.71 18.43
CA GLY A 490 17.00 -5.00 17.78
C GLY A 490 17.08 -6.17 18.73
N TRP A 491 16.99 -7.37 18.18
CA TRP A 491 17.13 -8.63 18.89
C TRP A 491 18.49 -9.24 18.60
N LEU A 492 19.18 -9.70 19.64
CA LEU A 492 20.41 -10.48 19.52
C LEU A 492 20.09 -11.98 19.33
N ASP A 493 19.09 -12.44 20.06
CA ASP A 493 18.51 -13.78 20.02
C ASP A 493 17.03 -13.67 20.45
N ASN A 494 16.37 -14.80 20.73
CA ASN A 494 14.95 -14.81 21.11
C ASN A 494 14.68 -14.15 22.47
N GLU A 495 15.65 -14.10 23.37
CA GLU A 495 15.46 -13.67 24.77
C GLU A 495 16.23 -12.38 25.11
N THR A 496 17.03 -11.86 24.19
CA THR A 496 17.95 -10.75 24.44
C THR A 496 17.75 -9.66 23.41
N ILE A 497 17.36 -8.47 23.87
CA ILE A 497 17.34 -7.26 23.06
C ILE A 497 18.68 -6.55 23.15
N TYR A 498 19.06 -5.83 22.10
CA TYR A 498 20.17 -4.89 22.13
C TYR A 498 19.69 -3.47 21.84
N ILE A 499 20.33 -2.50 22.50
CA ILE A 499 20.20 -1.08 22.22
C ILE A 499 21.61 -0.54 22.00
N SER A 500 21.92 -0.09 20.79
CA SER A 500 23.16 0.63 20.50
C SER A 500 22.92 2.12 20.58
N ALA A 501 23.93 2.91 20.95
CA ALA A 501 23.88 4.37 20.92
C ALA A 501 25.28 4.96 20.67
N GLU A 502 25.32 6.15 20.08
CA GLU A 502 26.55 6.94 20.03
C GLU A 502 26.89 7.45 21.43
N ALA A 503 28.10 7.16 21.92
CA ALA A 503 28.55 7.73 23.18
C ALA A 503 28.62 9.27 23.07
N GLY A 504 27.62 9.94 23.65
CA GLY A 504 27.62 11.39 23.74
C GLY A 504 28.73 11.87 24.66
N ARG A 505 29.46 12.94 24.27
CA ARG A 505 30.43 13.64 25.14
C ARG A 505 29.79 14.27 26.39
N SER A 506 28.46 14.42 26.41
CA SER A 506 27.73 14.77 27.62
C SER A 506 27.63 13.53 28.49
N GLY A 507 28.52 13.43 29.48
CA GLY A 507 28.57 12.33 30.44
C GLY A 507 27.18 11.91 30.87
N VAL A 508 26.74 10.77 30.34
CA VAL A 508 25.68 9.99 30.97
C VAL A 508 26.22 9.69 32.35
N PRO A 509 25.58 10.15 33.44
CA PRO A 509 26.07 9.84 34.76
C PRO A 509 26.09 8.32 34.89
N GLU A 510 27.28 7.74 35.11
CA GLU A 510 27.45 6.32 35.43
C GLU A 510 26.43 5.96 36.51
N ARG A 511 25.51 5.03 36.18
CA ARG A 511 24.68 4.38 37.19
C ARG A 511 25.59 3.47 38.01
N ILE A 512 26.07 3.98 39.14
CA ILE A 512 26.70 3.15 40.16
C ILE A 512 25.59 2.36 40.86
N TYR A 513 25.45 1.07 40.53
CA TYR A 513 24.60 0.10 41.23
C TYR A 513 25.05 -0.10 42.69
N GLY A 514 24.12 -0.38 43.63
CA GLY A 514 24.50 -0.83 44.99
C GLY A 514 23.63 -0.45 46.19
N ILE A 515 22.35 -0.09 46.04
CA ILE A 515 21.42 0.14 47.17
C ILE A 515 20.13 -0.61 46.92
N ASP A 516 19.79 -1.53 47.83
CA ASP A 516 18.51 -2.24 47.83
C ASP A 516 17.40 -1.34 48.40
N TYR A 517 16.17 -1.50 47.90
CA TYR A 517 14.98 -0.79 48.38
C TYR A 517 13.98 -1.80 48.96
N ASP A 518 13.29 -1.40 50.03
CA ASP A 518 12.17 -2.14 50.60
C ASP A 518 10.92 -2.01 49.71
N ASP A 519 9.94 -2.91 49.89
CA ASP A 519 8.65 -2.88 49.15
C ASP A 519 7.90 -1.55 49.32
N SER A 520 8.18 -0.78 50.38
CA SER A 520 7.65 0.59 50.57
C SER A 520 8.29 1.66 49.69
N GLY A 521 9.33 1.31 48.92
CA GLY A 521 10.10 2.21 48.07
C GLY A 521 11.19 3.02 48.81
N VAL A 522 11.30 2.90 50.13
CA VAL A 522 12.37 3.51 50.96
C VAL A 522 13.63 2.64 50.89
N PRO A 523 14.86 3.20 50.93
CA PRO A 523 16.10 2.41 50.93
C PRO A 523 16.08 1.34 52.03
N ALA A 524 16.36 0.09 51.67
CA ALA A 524 16.31 -1.06 52.59
C ALA A 524 17.20 -0.83 53.82
N CYS A 525 18.36 -0.17 53.62
CA CYS A 525 19.25 0.23 54.72
C CYS A 525 18.55 1.06 55.82
N LEU A 526 17.60 1.93 55.45
CA LEU A 526 16.86 2.79 56.37
C LEU A 526 15.73 2.01 57.05
N VAL A 527 15.10 1.08 56.32
CA VAL A 527 14.07 0.17 56.86
C VAL A 527 14.70 -0.78 57.87
N ASP A 528 15.86 -1.34 57.55
CA ASP A 528 16.62 -2.23 58.42
C ASP A 528 17.13 -1.51 59.68
N ALA A 529 17.59 -0.27 59.54
CA ALA A 529 18.09 0.52 60.68
C ALA A 529 16.97 1.08 61.56
N PHE A 530 15.79 1.36 61.00
CA PHE A 530 14.67 2.00 61.71
C PHE A 530 13.32 1.31 61.43
N PRO A 531 13.16 0.02 61.76
CA PRO A 531 12.00 -0.77 61.39
C PRO A 531 10.69 -0.30 62.04
N GLU A 532 10.75 0.41 63.18
CA GLU A 532 9.55 0.93 63.83
C GLU A 532 9.12 2.33 63.33
N THR A 533 9.99 3.05 62.62
CA THR A 533 9.74 4.46 62.25
C THR A 533 9.87 4.78 60.77
N TYR A 534 10.37 3.85 59.92
CA TYR A 534 10.54 4.09 58.47
C TYR A 534 9.25 4.45 57.73
N THR A 535 8.09 3.94 58.18
CA THR A 535 6.80 4.17 57.52
C THR A 535 6.42 5.65 57.41
N ARG A 536 6.93 6.51 58.31
CA ARG A 536 6.70 7.96 58.25
C ARG A 536 7.46 8.65 57.11
N TRP A 537 8.53 8.03 56.59
CA TRP A 537 9.32 8.56 55.49
C TRP A 537 8.76 8.20 54.12
N ILE A 538 7.90 7.17 54.01
CA ILE A 538 7.31 6.72 52.74
C ILE A 538 6.73 7.89 51.95
N THR A 539 5.85 8.70 52.55
CA THR A 539 5.21 9.84 51.88
C THR A 539 6.21 10.91 51.41
N ILE A 540 7.34 11.10 52.12
CA ILE A 540 8.39 12.04 51.70
C ILE A 540 9.24 11.44 50.60
N TRP A 541 9.52 10.15 50.71
CA TRP A 541 10.30 9.41 49.76
C TRP A 541 9.60 9.33 48.41
N GLU A 542 8.29 9.08 48.39
CA GLU A 542 7.44 9.18 47.20
C GLU A 542 7.52 10.57 46.56
N ARG A 543 7.54 11.64 47.37
CA ARG A 543 7.69 13.01 46.85
C ARG A 543 9.09 13.28 46.30
N PHE A 544 10.13 12.67 46.86
CA PHE A 544 11.47 12.74 46.29
C PHE A 544 11.56 11.95 45.00
N ASN A 545 10.98 10.75 44.94
CA ASN A 545 10.89 9.94 43.74
C ASN A 545 10.15 10.68 42.61
N ALA A 546 9.09 11.42 42.95
CA ALA A 546 8.33 12.21 41.98
C ALA A 546 9.02 13.53 41.54
N ARG A 547 10.08 14.00 42.22
CA ARG A 547 10.66 15.34 41.98
C ARG A 547 12.15 15.35 41.68
N LEU A 548 12.87 14.35 42.15
CA LEU A 548 14.30 14.21 41.92
C LEU A 548 14.50 13.28 40.73
N ASN A 549 15.45 13.62 39.86
CA ASN A 549 15.91 12.66 38.88
C ASN A 549 16.58 11.46 39.58
N PRO A 550 16.65 10.28 38.93
CA PRO A 550 17.17 9.07 39.54
C PRO A 550 18.56 9.22 40.16
N GLU A 551 19.46 10.01 39.55
CA GLU A 551 20.80 10.28 40.07
C GLU A 551 20.78 11.01 41.43
N ARG A 552 19.96 12.05 41.57
CA ARG A 552 19.83 12.80 42.84
C ARG A 552 19.14 11.97 43.91
N LEU A 553 18.15 11.17 43.52
CA LEU A 553 17.47 10.25 44.44
C LEU A 553 18.43 9.15 44.93
N HIS A 554 19.27 8.60 44.05
CA HIS A 554 20.28 7.61 44.40
C HIS A 554 21.37 8.21 45.29
N ARG A 555 21.91 9.40 44.97
CA ARG A 555 22.88 10.09 45.86
C ARG A 555 22.28 10.35 47.24
N LEU A 556 21.03 10.81 47.30
CA LEU A 556 20.31 10.98 48.56
C LEU A 556 20.19 9.65 49.32
N SER A 557 19.84 8.57 48.62
CA SER A 557 19.74 7.22 49.20
C SER A 557 21.07 6.76 49.78
N ARG A 558 22.16 6.93 49.02
CA ARG A 558 23.51 6.56 49.41
C ARG A 558 24.01 7.38 50.58
N ASP A 559 23.81 8.69 50.54
CA ASP A 559 24.22 9.58 51.60
C ASP A 559 23.44 9.26 52.89
N LEU A 560 22.15 8.93 52.79
CA LEU A 560 21.35 8.47 53.93
C LEU A 560 21.80 7.10 54.47
N CYS A 561 22.06 6.12 53.60
CA CYS A 561 22.59 4.82 54.03
C CYS A 561 23.99 4.93 54.65
N ALA A 562 24.84 5.81 54.12
CA ALA A 562 26.19 6.05 54.62
C ALA A 562 26.19 6.80 55.97
N LEU A 563 25.11 7.52 56.28
CA LEU A 563 24.89 8.15 57.58
C LEU A 563 24.45 7.14 58.66
N LEU A 564 24.24 5.85 58.34
CA LEU A 564 23.92 4.86 59.36
C LEU A 564 25.18 4.34 60.07
N PRO A 565 25.15 4.10 61.41
CA PRO A 565 24.01 4.22 62.32
C PRO A 565 24.05 5.54 63.11
N GLN A 566 23.53 6.63 62.54
CA GLN A 566 23.18 7.84 63.32
C GLN A 566 21.77 7.69 63.92
N ASP A 567 21.39 8.59 64.85
CA ASP A 567 20.03 8.58 65.41
C ASP A 567 18.98 9.02 64.38
N GLU A 568 17.72 8.67 64.66
CA GLU A 568 16.56 8.98 63.82
C GLU A 568 16.43 10.48 63.49
N ALA A 569 16.88 11.35 64.40
CA ALA A 569 16.83 12.80 64.25
C ALA A 569 17.83 13.32 63.20
N ALA A 570 18.96 12.64 62.99
CA ALA A 570 19.91 12.95 61.93
C ALA A 570 19.34 12.67 60.54
N VAL A 571 18.62 11.54 60.38
CA VAL A 571 17.92 11.20 59.14
C VAL A 571 16.79 12.21 58.87
N ASP A 572 16.01 12.57 59.90
CA ASP A 572 14.97 13.60 59.77
C ASP A 572 15.57 14.97 59.42
N ALA A 573 16.68 15.37 60.02
CA ALA A 573 17.33 16.64 59.68
C ALA A 573 17.82 16.66 58.22
N TYR A 574 18.16 15.50 57.66
CA TYR A 574 18.58 15.35 56.27
C TYR A 574 17.41 15.35 55.28
N LEU A 575 16.30 14.70 55.64
CA LEU A 575 15.07 14.65 54.84
C LEU A 575 14.23 15.94 54.94
N PHE A 576 14.34 16.67 56.06
CA PHE A 576 13.57 17.86 56.39
C PHE A 576 14.48 19.01 56.87
N PRO A 577 15.25 19.65 55.98
CA PRO A 577 16.04 20.81 56.37
C PRO A 577 15.12 21.93 56.90
N THR A 578 15.31 22.34 58.15
CA THR A 578 14.51 23.43 58.76
C THR A 578 14.79 24.78 58.09
N VAL A 579 13.81 25.70 58.17
CA VAL A 579 13.73 26.99 57.45
C VAL A 579 14.78 28.03 57.89
N THR A 580 15.85 27.63 58.59
CA THR A 580 16.97 28.52 58.91
C THR A 580 18.17 28.09 58.07
N PRO A 581 18.54 28.83 57.01
CA PRO A 581 19.67 28.46 56.17
C PRO A 581 20.97 28.65 56.96
N THR A 582 21.58 27.57 57.42
CA THR A 582 22.96 27.54 57.93
C THR A 582 23.99 27.32 56.81
N ARG A 583 23.67 27.71 55.57
CA ARG A 583 24.68 27.91 54.53
C ARG A 583 24.58 29.32 53.95
N LEU A 584 25.67 30.08 54.14
CA LEU A 584 26.03 31.27 53.37
C LEU A 584 26.07 30.90 51.86
N PRO A 585 25.91 31.89 50.95
CA PRO A 585 26.06 31.65 49.52
C PRO A 585 27.39 30.93 49.26
N VAL A 586 27.31 29.77 48.61
CA VAL A 586 28.49 29.00 48.24
C VAL A 586 29.18 29.77 47.11
N THR A 587 30.20 30.55 47.46
CA THR A 587 31.31 30.80 46.55
C THR A 587 31.87 29.42 46.21
N ALA A 588 31.98 29.08 44.92
CA ALA A 588 32.56 27.81 44.49
C ALA A 588 33.86 27.58 45.26
N THR A 589 33.94 26.49 46.01
CA THR A 589 35.21 26.10 46.63
C THR A 589 36.05 25.52 45.50
N PRO A 590 37.13 26.19 45.05
CA PRO A 590 38.07 25.52 44.16
C PRO A 590 38.53 24.26 44.89
N ALA A 591 38.54 23.13 44.19
CA ALA A 591 38.93 21.84 44.72
C ALA A 591 40.46 21.81 44.94
N VAL A 592 40.98 22.68 45.81
CA VAL A 592 42.41 22.74 46.12
C VAL A 592 42.72 21.60 47.08
N ILE A 593 43.46 20.61 46.58
CA ILE A 593 43.98 19.53 47.40
C ILE A 593 45.15 20.10 48.21
N ALA A 594 45.07 20.02 49.54
CA ALA A 594 46.09 20.57 50.42
C ALA A 594 47.49 20.01 50.08
N GLY A 595 48.46 20.91 49.87
CA GLY A 595 49.83 20.59 49.46
C GLY A 595 50.05 20.47 47.94
N VAL A 596 49.04 20.78 47.11
CA VAL A 596 49.13 20.81 45.64
C VAL A 596 48.81 22.22 45.13
N PRO A 597 49.57 22.77 44.18
CA PRO A 597 49.32 24.08 43.60
C PRO A 597 47.90 24.22 43.06
N ALA A 598 47.25 25.33 43.41
CA ALA A 598 45.87 25.59 43.01
C ALA A 598 45.68 25.56 41.48
N CYS A 599 46.69 26.00 40.72
CA CYS A 599 46.66 26.03 39.26
C CYS A 599 46.50 24.64 38.63
N ILE A 600 47.01 23.57 39.26
CA ILE A 600 46.90 22.20 38.78
C ILE A 600 45.47 21.70 39.02
N THR A 601 44.97 21.91 40.24
CA THR A 601 43.63 21.46 40.63
C THR A 601 42.50 22.25 39.97
N GLU A 602 42.74 23.51 39.62
CA GLU A 602 41.78 24.34 38.87
C GLU A 602 41.75 24.00 37.38
N ARG A 603 42.90 23.60 36.80
CA ARG A 603 43.00 23.26 35.38
C ARG A 603 42.48 21.86 35.07
N PHE A 604 42.65 20.92 35.99
CA PHE A 604 42.30 19.50 35.84
C PHE A 604 41.44 19.01 37.01
N PRO A 605 40.19 19.50 37.14
CA PRO A 605 39.35 19.20 38.31
C PRO A 605 38.86 17.75 38.37
N SER A 606 38.73 17.05 37.22
CA SER A 606 38.34 15.64 37.15
C SER A 606 39.49 14.70 37.52
N GLU A 607 40.73 15.08 37.23
CA GLU A 607 41.94 14.27 37.45
C GLU A 607 42.75 14.75 38.68
N ALA A 608 42.17 15.65 39.50
CA ALA A 608 42.89 16.34 40.55
C ALA A 608 43.60 15.40 41.54
N GLN A 609 43.04 14.23 41.83
CA GLN A 609 43.67 13.25 42.73
C GLN A 609 44.91 12.55 42.13
N GLU A 610 44.90 12.27 40.82
CA GLU A 610 46.05 11.68 40.13
C GLU A 610 47.19 12.69 40.04
N TYR A 611 46.88 13.93 39.64
CA TYR A 611 47.88 14.99 39.61
C TYR A 611 48.39 15.37 41.01
N ALA A 612 47.57 15.24 42.05
CA ALA A 612 48.03 15.38 43.43
C ALA A 612 49.03 14.29 43.83
N ALA A 613 48.85 13.04 43.37
CA ALA A 613 49.80 11.97 43.62
C ALA A 613 51.14 12.22 42.89
N ILE A 614 51.08 12.67 41.64
CA ILE A 614 52.26 13.06 40.87
C ILE A 614 52.99 14.24 41.53
N TRP A 615 52.25 15.27 41.95
CA TRP A 615 52.82 16.44 42.62
C TRP A 615 53.51 16.07 43.93
N ARG A 616 52.90 15.21 44.76
CA ARG A 616 53.53 14.72 46.00
C ARG A 616 54.81 13.93 45.73
N ASN A 617 54.84 13.14 44.66
CA ASN A 617 56.02 12.37 44.27
C ASN A 617 57.14 13.30 43.73
N LEU A 618 56.77 14.32 42.95
CA LEU A 618 57.72 15.33 42.44
C LEU A 618 58.32 16.21 43.54
N THR A 619 57.57 16.43 44.63
CA THR A 619 57.99 17.26 45.76
C THR A 619 58.62 16.45 46.90
N GLU A 620 58.63 15.12 46.80
CA GLU A 620 59.22 14.25 47.81
C GLU A 620 60.74 14.47 47.90
N GLY A 621 61.20 14.90 49.07
CA GLY A 621 62.63 15.15 49.33
C GLY A 621 63.14 16.54 48.91
N LEU A 622 62.27 17.41 48.37
CA LEU A 622 62.59 18.81 48.09
C LEU A 622 62.43 19.68 49.34
N THR A 623 63.22 20.75 49.43
CA THR A 623 63.07 21.80 50.44
C THR A 623 61.87 22.71 50.12
N GLU A 624 61.34 23.43 51.11
CA GLU A 624 60.19 24.33 50.89
C GLU A 624 60.46 25.41 49.82
N GLU A 625 61.72 25.85 49.70
CA GLU A 625 62.15 26.82 48.67
C GLU A 625 62.12 26.20 47.27
N GLU A 626 62.58 24.96 47.12
CA GLU A 626 62.54 24.21 45.85
C GLU A 626 61.10 23.85 45.44
N ILE A 627 60.24 23.53 46.41
CA ILE A 627 58.81 23.27 46.15
C ILE A 627 58.12 24.53 45.65
N ALA A 628 58.38 25.68 46.26
CA ALA A 628 57.81 26.96 45.82
C ALA A 628 58.28 27.36 44.40
N GLU A 629 59.55 27.10 44.07
CA GLU A 629 60.09 27.37 42.71
C GLU A 629 59.48 26.41 41.66
N LEU A 630 59.34 25.13 42.01
CA LEU A 630 58.67 24.14 41.15
C LEU A 630 57.20 24.49 40.93
N GLU A 631 56.52 25.01 41.95
CA GLU A 631 55.12 25.46 41.87
C GLU A 631 55.00 26.63 40.88
N ILE A 632 55.88 27.62 40.97
CA ILE A 632 55.91 28.76 40.04
C ILE A 632 56.16 28.26 38.60
N LEU A 633 57.17 27.42 38.38
CA LEU A 633 57.49 26.88 37.04
C LEU A 633 56.35 26.05 36.44
N THR A 634 55.66 25.28 37.27
CA THR A 634 54.54 24.43 36.82
C THR A 634 53.31 25.28 36.51
N CYS A 635 52.99 26.24 37.38
CA CYS A 635 51.84 27.12 37.17
C CYS A 635 52.06 28.13 36.04
N GLU A 636 53.26 28.67 35.85
CA GLU A 636 53.57 29.56 34.73
C GLU A 636 53.46 28.84 33.37
N ASN A 637 53.85 27.56 33.28
CA ASN A 637 53.67 26.77 32.05
C ASN A 637 52.21 26.38 31.79
N LEU A 638 51.39 26.22 32.85
CA LEU A 638 49.97 25.89 32.73
C LEU A 638 49.08 27.11 32.44
N THR A 639 49.50 28.32 32.85
CA THR A 639 48.66 29.54 32.78
C THR A 639 49.24 30.66 31.91
N GLY A 640 50.51 30.57 31.49
CA GLY A 640 51.19 31.59 30.68
C GLY A 640 50.77 31.60 29.21
N SER A 641 51.03 32.71 28.51
CA SER A 641 50.73 32.91 27.08
C SER A 641 51.53 32.01 26.12
N SER A 642 52.50 31.25 26.65
CA SER A 642 53.25 30.19 25.97
C SER A 642 52.71 28.78 26.25
N ALA A 643 51.65 28.63 27.05
CA ALA A 643 50.92 27.37 27.14
C ALA A 643 50.50 26.99 25.71
N PRO A 644 50.76 25.75 25.25
CA PRO A 644 50.32 25.33 23.94
C PRO A 644 48.82 25.63 23.85
N ARG A 645 48.45 26.57 22.97
CA ARG A 645 47.06 26.72 22.52
C ARG A 645 46.63 25.31 22.19
N GLN A 646 45.54 24.84 22.79
CA GLN A 646 44.90 23.56 22.48
C GLN A 646 45.19 23.26 21.01
N GLU A 647 46.12 22.34 20.77
CA GLU A 647 46.07 21.58 19.54
C GLU A 647 44.62 21.11 19.54
N ILE A 648 43.87 21.58 18.55
CA ILE A 648 42.58 21.03 18.20
C ILE A 648 42.83 19.54 18.29
N ALA A 649 42.24 18.91 19.31
CA ALA A 649 42.32 17.48 19.48
C ALA A 649 42.00 16.95 18.10
N VAL A 650 42.97 16.27 17.49
CA VAL A 650 42.73 15.48 16.30
C VAL A 650 41.43 14.77 16.60
N GLU A 651 40.41 15.04 15.80
CA GLU A 651 39.17 14.29 15.82
C GLU A 651 39.59 12.84 15.60
N GLU A 652 39.82 12.10 16.68
CA GLU A 652 39.56 10.67 16.69
C GLU A 652 38.04 10.61 16.49
N GLU A 653 37.68 10.64 15.21
CA GLU A 653 36.36 10.53 14.63
C GLU A 653 35.84 9.08 14.77
N GLY A 654 36.13 8.45 15.91
CA GLY A 654 35.50 7.22 16.36
C GLY A 654 34.49 7.59 17.42
N SER A 655 33.25 7.84 17.02
CA SER A 655 32.14 7.74 17.97
C SER A 655 32.21 6.35 18.59
N SER A 656 32.57 6.25 19.87
CA SER A 656 32.53 4.96 20.54
C SER A 656 31.07 4.55 20.62
N LEU A 657 30.69 3.51 19.89
CA LEU A 657 29.37 2.92 19.98
C LEU A 657 29.29 2.18 21.32
N THR A 658 28.31 2.52 22.15
CA THR A 658 27.99 1.74 23.34
C THR A 658 26.82 0.84 23.00
N VAL A 659 26.95 -0.47 23.28
CA VAL A 659 25.86 -1.42 23.10
C VAL A 659 25.47 -1.98 24.47
N MET A 660 24.19 -1.85 24.79
CA MET A 660 23.56 -2.45 25.95
C MET A 660 22.72 -3.64 25.49
N THR A 661 22.93 -4.81 26.08
CA THR A 661 22.01 -5.94 25.94
C THR A 661 21.13 -6.05 27.17
N ILE A 662 19.89 -6.51 27.00
CA ILE A 662 18.94 -6.76 28.09
C ILE A 662 18.28 -8.11 27.86
N ASN A 663 18.42 -9.02 28.82
CA ASN A 663 17.67 -10.28 28.81
C ASN A 663 16.22 -10.01 29.27
N ILE A 664 15.24 -10.42 28.48
CA ILE A 664 13.82 -10.07 28.68
C ILE A 664 13.19 -10.76 29.89
N HIS A 665 13.74 -11.88 30.35
CA HIS A 665 13.21 -12.63 31.49
C HIS A 665 13.84 -12.21 32.82
N THR A 666 15.14 -11.95 32.83
CA THR A 666 15.86 -11.58 34.06
C THR A 666 15.98 -10.07 34.25
N GLY A 667 15.80 -9.29 33.18
CA GLY A 667 16.09 -7.85 33.16
C GLY A 667 17.57 -7.52 33.31
N THR A 668 18.46 -8.52 33.27
CA THR A 668 19.90 -8.33 33.41
C THR A 668 20.45 -7.55 32.22
N ARG A 669 21.29 -6.55 32.51
CA ARG A 669 21.85 -5.64 31.52
C ARG A 669 23.36 -5.81 31.44
N GLU A 670 23.89 -5.90 30.24
CA GLU A 670 25.33 -5.92 30.00
C GLU A 670 25.69 -4.81 29.03
N GLU A 671 26.66 -3.97 29.40
CA GLU A 671 27.21 -2.94 28.52
C GLU A 671 28.58 -3.40 28.04
N GLY A 672 28.80 -3.31 26.73
CA GLY A 672 30.08 -3.67 26.14
C GLY A 672 30.29 -3.05 24.76
N PRO A 673 31.53 -3.11 24.24
CA PRO A 673 31.85 -2.70 22.87
C PRO A 673 31.33 -3.70 21.83
N TYR A 674 30.35 -4.53 22.19
CA TYR A 674 29.85 -5.60 21.34
C TYR A 674 29.04 -5.00 20.19
N LEU A 675 29.69 -4.85 19.03
CA LEU A 675 28.97 -4.83 17.76
C LEU A 675 28.49 -6.26 17.52
N PRO A 676 27.18 -6.53 17.34
CA PRO A 676 26.75 -7.83 16.86
C PRO A 676 27.58 -8.17 15.63
N GLU A 677 28.19 -9.36 15.61
CA GLU A 677 28.92 -9.87 14.45
C GLU A 677 27.91 -9.99 13.30
N ARG A 678 27.68 -8.88 12.59
CA ARG A 678 27.26 -8.96 11.20
C ARG A 678 28.48 -9.49 10.50
N GLU A 679 28.45 -10.77 10.17
CA GLU A 679 29.34 -11.34 9.18
C GLU A 679 29.04 -10.60 7.87
N GLU A 680 29.60 -9.39 7.72
CA GLU A 680 29.53 -8.62 6.49
C GLU A 680 30.40 -9.36 5.48
N LEU A 681 29.80 -10.39 4.88
CA LEU A 681 30.32 -11.00 3.67
C LEU A 681 30.65 -9.85 2.71
N PRO A 682 31.87 -9.81 2.16
CA PRO A 682 32.34 -8.69 1.36
C PRO A 682 31.35 -8.43 0.24
N GLN A 683 30.65 -7.29 0.32
CA GLN A 683 29.53 -7.05 -0.59
C GLN A 683 30.02 -7.11 -2.04
N PRO A 684 29.41 -7.95 -2.90
CA PRO A 684 29.77 -8.00 -4.30
C PRO A 684 29.53 -6.61 -4.90
N ASN A 685 30.35 -6.24 -5.88
CA ASN A 685 30.20 -4.95 -6.56
C ASN A 685 28.92 -4.96 -7.41
N LEU A 686 27.81 -4.60 -6.77
CA LEU A 686 26.48 -4.55 -7.35
C LEU A 686 26.41 -3.63 -8.56
N GLU A 687 27.23 -2.58 -8.60
CA GLU A 687 27.26 -1.65 -9.74
C GLU A 687 27.66 -2.36 -11.04
N LEU A 688 28.55 -3.36 -10.98
CA LEU A 688 28.90 -4.16 -12.16
C LEU A 688 27.71 -5.00 -12.65
N VAL A 689 26.92 -5.56 -11.73
CA VAL A 689 25.73 -6.37 -12.06
C VAL A 689 24.64 -5.47 -12.63
N ILE A 690 24.39 -4.32 -12.00
CA ILE A 690 23.40 -3.32 -12.41
C ILE A 690 23.77 -2.73 -13.78
N ASP A 691 25.05 -2.40 -14.01
CA ASP A 691 25.52 -1.88 -15.29
C ASP A 691 25.41 -2.92 -16.41
N ALA A 692 25.75 -4.18 -16.12
CA ALA A 692 25.58 -5.27 -17.08
C ALA A 692 24.10 -5.45 -17.46
N PHE A 693 23.20 -5.43 -16.47
CA PHE A 693 21.75 -5.50 -16.70
C PHE A 693 21.27 -4.31 -17.55
N ARG A 694 21.71 -3.09 -17.23
CA ARG A 694 21.39 -1.89 -18.00
C ARG A 694 21.88 -1.94 -19.44
N LEU A 695 23.09 -2.44 -19.67
CA LEU A 695 23.62 -2.61 -21.02
C LEU A 695 22.83 -3.63 -21.83
N GLN A 696 22.31 -4.69 -21.19
CA GLN A 696 21.55 -5.74 -21.85
C GLN A 696 20.08 -5.36 -22.11
N PHE A 697 19.41 -4.76 -21.13
CA PHE A 697 17.95 -4.53 -21.16
C PHE A 697 17.55 -3.06 -21.27
N GLY A 698 18.49 -2.12 -21.20
CA GLY A 698 18.21 -0.68 -21.26
C GLY A 698 17.60 -0.08 -19.99
N LEU A 699 17.46 -0.88 -18.92
CA LEU A 699 16.82 -0.52 -17.66
C LEU A 699 17.82 -0.64 -16.50
N ARG A 700 17.73 0.24 -15.50
CA ARG A 700 18.59 0.18 -14.30
C ARG A 700 17.76 -0.36 -13.13
N PRO A 701 17.93 -1.64 -12.74
CA PRO A 701 17.10 -2.23 -11.70
C PRO A 701 17.49 -1.67 -10.32
N SER A 702 16.50 -1.59 -9.44
CA SER A 702 16.72 -1.48 -7.99
C SER A 702 16.47 -2.84 -7.36
N GLY A 703 17.24 -3.24 -6.35
CA GLY A 703 17.14 -4.62 -5.86
C GLY A 703 17.92 -4.91 -4.59
N LYS A 704 17.87 -6.18 -4.19
CA LYS A 704 18.55 -6.71 -3.00
C LYS A 704 19.28 -8.01 -3.37
N LEU A 705 20.37 -8.28 -2.65
CA LEU A 705 21.04 -9.58 -2.69
C LEU A 705 20.32 -10.58 -1.79
N SER A 706 20.43 -11.86 -2.12
CA SER A 706 20.11 -12.95 -1.20
C SER A 706 21.03 -12.91 0.03
N PRO A 707 20.61 -13.48 1.17
CA PRO A 707 21.44 -13.60 2.38
C PRO A 707 22.84 -14.18 2.12
N ASP A 708 22.94 -15.19 1.26
CA ASP A 708 24.20 -15.82 0.84
C ASP A 708 24.99 -15.04 -0.24
N GLN A 709 24.45 -13.90 -0.68
CA GLN A 709 24.97 -13.02 -1.73
C GLN A 709 25.17 -13.68 -3.10
N GLN A 710 24.58 -14.86 -3.37
CA GLN A 710 24.69 -15.55 -4.65
C GLN A 710 23.70 -15.03 -5.70
N TYR A 711 22.56 -14.51 -5.26
CA TYR A 711 21.46 -14.07 -6.13
C TYR A 711 21.18 -12.58 -5.95
N PHE A 712 20.77 -11.93 -7.05
CA PHE A 712 20.27 -10.56 -7.04
C PHE A 712 18.85 -10.55 -7.59
N ALA A 713 17.90 -10.10 -6.78
CA ALA A 713 16.54 -9.86 -7.21
C ALA A 713 16.32 -8.35 -7.33
N GLY A 714 15.76 -7.92 -8.46
CA GLY A 714 15.55 -6.51 -8.75
C GLY A 714 14.24 -6.26 -9.50
N TYR A 715 13.72 -5.05 -9.32
CA TYR A 715 12.55 -4.51 -9.98
C TYR A 715 12.96 -3.31 -10.85
N THR A 716 12.19 -3.04 -11.90
CA THR A 716 12.45 -1.98 -12.89
C THR A 716 11.37 -0.93 -12.90
#